data_AF-K6TZ22-F1
#
_entry.id   AF-K6TZ22-F1
#
_cell.length_a   1.000
_cell.length_b   1.000
_cell.length_c   1.000
_cell.angle_alpha   90.00
_cell.angle_beta   90.00
_cell.angle_gamma   90.00
#
_symmetry.space_group_name_H-M   'P 1'
#
loop_
_entity.id
_entity.type
_entity.pdbx_description
1 polymer ?
#
loop_
_entity_poly.entity_id
_entity_poly.type
_entity_poly.pdbx_seq_one_letter_code
_entity_poly.pdbx_strand_id
1 'polypeptide(L)'
;MLMEAHDMKKMGKDIVIGYIEPHARPETMELVDGIENIGVKTIDYKGITLKEFDLDKALARKPNIILVDELAHTNVRTERHRKRWQDIEELLEAGINVFTTLNVQHIESLNDIVESITHISVRETIPDKIFDDADKVELIDIEPDELLNRFSEGKVYSQEQTKKAFNNFFTKNNLFALREIALRRTADRVKYEVESVRLSKGQITVMPTSDVVLACISPSPSSTRVIRTATRMAEAHHSKWIALYVETTKSQNLSKEDKERLNANFNLAEQLGGEVVTVYSDNIIEQIIQYAKFRNVTKIIIGKNHKKPNNLFHFYARDIVDQLMESNSYIDVYVIPNSTVDKERKKDVKTNKFKFDVSRKEILISSLIMLVSTIISLVIDYIGFSEANVIMVFILGVIIVNMKTRGYILGFICSIISIFLFNFLFTEPRYSLEVYDKSYLATFPIMIIVTFTTGTLTNKIQKEAYNSAQRENRTQILYRVSRKLLSATGTADVVGIGIKYLSRLLERTVICYLTQDNKLLTPFIYTSNKGEKDRTLLSKDEEAVAHWTFLNDKEAGAGTNTFYGAKGYYMPLKSNGKILGVLGVSCISGKLKPEEKFIFETVASQIYIALDREILAETQKNSKLEIESERLRSNLLRSISHDLRSPLAGIKGAVSTIIETGNLISEKTRMELLEGVYDDTEWLIRLVENLLSMTRFDGGNMKVKKSMEIVEEVVYEAVQRTSKRLKNHKIKVSVPENVIMVPMDGSLIEQVLINLFDNALKFTPKESIIEVKVYENEENVVFKVIDNGIGINEEILPNIFDRFFTNGNKISDSSRGVGLGLAICKSIVEAHGGTISAKNKEGGGAIFRFDIPKEDIIDGQ
;
A
#
# COMPACT_ATOMS: atom_id res chain seq x y z
N MET A 1 19.61 7.23 32.78
CA MET A 1 19.36 8.69 32.70
C MET A 1 20.04 9.50 33.83
N LEU A 2 19.50 9.57 35.06
CA LEU A 2 20.05 10.45 36.11
C LEU A 2 21.51 10.15 36.52
N MET A 3 21.89 8.87 36.66
CA MET A 3 23.29 8.51 36.95
C MET A 3 24.25 8.96 35.84
N GLU A 4 23.86 8.75 34.57
CA GLU A 4 24.63 9.17 33.40
C GLU A 4 24.73 10.71 33.32
N ALA A 5 23.69 11.43 33.74
CA ALA A 5 23.73 12.89 33.85
C ALA A 5 24.76 13.37 34.89
N HIS A 6 24.88 12.71 36.04
CA HIS A 6 25.94 13.02 37.02
C HIS A 6 27.34 12.78 36.45
N ASP A 7 27.54 11.71 35.70
CA ASP A 7 28.84 11.40 35.09
C ASP A 7 29.21 12.40 34.00
N MET A 8 28.26 12.79 33.15
CA MET A 8 28.45 13.85 32.15
C MET A 8 28.69 15.23 32.81
N LYS A 9 28.06 15.50 33.96
CA LYS A 9 28.30 16.72 34.73
C LYS A 9 29.71 16.75 35.33
N LYS A 10 30.21 15.62 35.84
CA LYS A 10 31.61 15.48 36.30
C LYS A 10 32.61 15.69 35.15
N MET A 11 32.22 15.36 33.91
CA MET A 11 32.99 15.66 32.69
C MET A 11 32.89 17.13 32.22
N GLY A 12 32.19 17.99 32.96
CA GLY A 12 32.08 19.43 32.67
C GLY A 12 31.07 19.81 31.60
N LYS A 13 30.10 18.93 31.27
CA LYS A 13 28.99 19.27 30.36
C LYS A 13 27.91 20.08 31.07
N ASP A 14 27.29 21.05 30.38
CA ASP A 14 26.14 21.81 30.89
C ASP A 14 24.86 20.98 30.80
N ILE A 15 24.31 20.59 31.95
CA ILE A 15 23.19 19.65 32.06
C ILE A 15 22.13 20.21 32.98
N VAL A 16 20.89 20.17 32.51
CA VAL A 16 19.73 20.71 33.22
C VAL A 16 18.59 19.69 33.22
N ILE A 17 17.86 19.63 34.33
CA ILE A 17 16.61 18.89 34.46
C ILE A 17 15.47 19.76 33.96
N GLY A 18 14.81 19.29 32.90
CA GLY A 18 13.60 19.88 32.36
C GLY A 18 12.35 19.36 33.05
N TYR A 19 12.15 18.05 33.00
CA TYR A 19 11.02 17.38 33.64
C TYR A 19 11.43 15.99 34.11
N ILE A 20 11.11 15.67 35.36
CA ILE A 20 11.20 14.33 35.93
C ILE A 20 9.92 14.08 36.70
N GLU A 21 9.27 12.96 36.43
CA GLU A 21 8.01 12.61 37.07
C GLU A 21 8.24 12.37 38.58
N PRO A 22 7.57 13.12 39.47
CA PRO A 22 7.73 12.98 40.92
C PRO A 22 6.97 11.73 41.41
N HIS A 23 7.52 10.55 41.11
CA HIS A 23 7.03 9.29 41.67
C HIS A 23 7.48 9.11 43.14
N ALA A 24 6.82 8.20 43.86
CA ALA A 24 7.18 7.79 45.21
C ALA A 24 8.48 6.94 45.25
N ARG A 25 9.57 7.49 44.71
CA ARG A 25 10.88 6.82 44.57
C ARG A 25 11.95 7.66 45.29
N PRO A 26 12.15 7.47 46.60
CA PRO A 26 13.08 8.28 47.39
C PRO A 26 14.50 8.26 46.82
N GLU A 27 14.99 7.07 46.45
CA GLU A 27 16.32 6.87 45.85
C GLU A 27 16.50 7.61 44.51
N THR A 28 15.43 7.75 43.71
CA THR A 28 15.50 8.50 42.43
C THR A 28 15.50 10.01 42.67
N MET A 29 14.76 10.48 43.67
CA MET A 29 14.72 11.90 44.03
C MET A 29 16.04 12.38 44.63
N GLU A 30 16.75 11.54 45.40
CA GLU A 30 18.11 11.86 45.87
C GLU A 30 19.09 12.09 44.71
N LEU A 31 18.90 11.43 43.56
CA LEU A 31 19.74 11.62 42.38
C LEU A 31 19.43 12.92 41.61
N VAL A 32 18.32 13.61 41.91
CA VAL A 32 18.02 14.94 41.36
C VAL A 32 18.91 16.00 42.02
N ASP A 33 19.29 15.77 43.28
CA ASP A 33 20.13 16.70 44.03
C ASP A 33 21.51 16.85 43.36
N GLY A 34 21.93 18.11 43.22
CA GLY A 34 23.19 18.44 42.55
C GLY A 34 23.11 18.60 41.04
N ILE A 35 21.94 18.52 40.39
CA ILE A 35 21.71 18.94 38.99
C ILE A 35 20.78 20.17 38.95
N GLU A 36 21.05 21.13 38.06
CA GLU A 36 20.21 22.33 37.92
C GLU A 36 18.82 21.93 37.40
N ASN A 37 17.74 22.52 37.93
CA ASN A 37 16.37 22.23 37.52
C ASN A 37 15.66 23.54 37.12
N ILE A 38 15.10 23.61 35.90
CA ILE A 38 14.39 24.81 35.39
C ILE A 38 12.98 24.99 35.94
N GLY A 39 12.50 24.00 36.70
CA GLY A 39 11.19 23.99 37.33
C GLY A 39 10.09 23.56 36.36
N VAL A 40 8.95 23.16 36.94
CA VAL A 40 7.76 22.74 36.19
C VAL A 40 6.78 23.90 36.01
N LYS A 41 6.03 23.89 34.91
CA LYS A 41 4.92 24.81 34.65
C LYS A 41 3.65 24.25 35.29
N THR A 42 3.07 24.97 36.23
CA THR A 42 1.80 24.56 36.87
C THR A 42 0.61 25.12 36.10
N ILE A 43 -0.28 24.25 35.64
CA ILE A 43 -1.46 24.61 34.85
C ILE A 43 -2.71 24.06 35.55
N ASP A 44 -3.67 24.92 35.84
CA ASP A 44 -4.98 24.50 36.34
C ASP A 44 -5.88 24.05 35.19
N TYR A 45 -6.15 22.75 35.12
CA TYR A 45 -6.97 22.16 34.09
C TYR A 45 -8.08 21.29 34.71
N LYS A 46 -9.34 21.65 34.44
CA LYS A 46 -10.54 20.95 34.95
C LYS A 46 -10.57 20.80 36.49
N GLY A 47 -10.05 21.79 37.22
CA GLY A 47 -10.04 21.79 38.70
C GLY A 47 -8.93 20.95 39.34
N ILE A 48 -7.97 20.46 38.56
CA ILE A 48 -6.75 19.78 39.03
C ILE A 48 -5.54 20.60 38.58
N THR A 49 -4.61 20.87 39.49
CA THR A 49 -3.33 21.51 39.17
C THR A 49 -2.39 20.46 38.60
N LEU A 50 -2.08 20.56 37.30
CA LEU A 50 -1.15 19.68 36.61
C LEU A 50 0.24 20.34 36.54
N LYS A 51 1.29 19.52 36.65
CA LYS A 51 2.67 19.95 36.47
C LYS A 51 3.12 19.50 35.08
N GLU A 52 3.59 20.42 34.26
CA GLU A 52 4.05 20.15 32.90
C GLU A 52 5.46 20.67 32.65
N PHE A 53 6.07 20.16 31.59
CA PHE A 53 7.38 20.61 31.11
C PHE A 53 7.30 22.04 30.52
N ASP A 54 8.23 22.91 30.93
CA ASP A 54 8.31 24.30 30.45
C ASP A 54 9.29 24.43 29.26
N LEU A 55 8.78 24.17 28.06
CA LEU A 55 9.56 24.21 26.82
C LEU A 55 10.20 25.59 26.56
N ASP A 56 9.47 26.67 26.82
CA ASP A 56 9.96 28.03 26.56
C ASP A 56 11.15 28.38 27.47
N LYS A 57 11.12 27.99 28.75
CA LYS A 57 12.28 28.15 29.63
C LYS A 57 13.47 27.27 29.20
N ALA A 58 13.22 26.05 28.76
CA ALA A 58 14.27 25.17 28.26
C ALA A 58 14.99 25.77 27.05
N LEU A 59 14.24 26.30 26.08
CA LEU A 59 14.75 26.97 24.89
C LEU A 59 15.46 28.29 25.20
N ALA A 60 15.03 29.01 26.24
CA ALA A 60 15.71 30.22 26.70
C ALA A 60 17.04 29.92 27.41
N ARG A 61 17.11 28.83 28.19
CA ARG A 61 18.31 28.41 28.94
C ARG A 61 19.40 27.79 28.06
N LYS A 62 19.02 27.14 26.95
CA LYS A 62 19.93 26.48 25.97
C LYS A 62 21.06 25.64 26.59
N PRO A 63 20.75 24.62 27.40
CA PRO A 63 21.78 23.71 27.94
C PRO A 63 22.41 22.84 26.84
N ASN A 64 23.57 22.22 27.11
CA ASN A 64 24.10 21.21 26.19
C ASN A 64 23.26 19.93 26.21
N ILE A 65 22.79 19.51 27.39
CA ILE A 65 21.93 18.34 27.58
C ILE A 65 20.77 18.71 28.50
N ILE A 66 19.56 18.32 28.14
CA ILE A 66 18.37 18.43 28.99
C ILE A 66 17.76 17.06 29.28
N LEU A 67 17.36 16.83 30.53
CA LEU A 67 16.67 15.61 30.94
C LEU A 67 15.15 15.85 30.93
N VAL A 68 14.43 15.07 30.13
CA VAL A 68 12.97 15.16 29.97
C VAL A 68 12.37 13.76 30.03
N ASP A 69 11.74 13.43 31.15
CA ASP A 69 11.15 12.11 31.40
C ASP A 69 9.80 11.92 30.67
N GLU A 70 9.39 10.67 30.50
CA GLU A 70 8.14 10.23 29.85
C GLU A 70 7.91 10.77 28.41
N LEU A 71 8.72 10.29 27.45
CA LEU A 71 8.65 10.71 26.04
C LEU A 71 7.25 10.62 25.41
N ALA A 72 6.46 9.63 25.81
CA ALA A 72 5.13 9.34 25.24
C ALA A 72 3.98 10.22 25.79
N HIS A 73 4.27 11.04 26.80
CA HIS A 73 3.29 11.83 27.53
C HIS A 73 2.44 12.73 26.61
N THR A 74 1.17 12.89 26.97
CA THR A 74 0.24 13.79 26.30
C THR A 74 0.11 15.11 27.05
N ASN A 75 0.66 16.17 26.46
CA ASN A 75 0.60 17.51 27.05
C ASN A 75 -0.85 18.01 27.19
N VAL A 76 -1.06 18.92 28.15
CA VAL A 76 -2.34 19.63 28.31
C VAL A 76 -2.72 20.37 27.03
N ARG A 77 -4.01 20.36 26.67
CA ARG A 77 -4.53 20.93 25.40
C ARG A 77 -4.21 22.41 25.16
N THR A 78 -3.80 23.16 26.18
CA THR A 78 -3.44 24.58 26.09
C THR A 78 -1.97 24.82 25.76
N GLU A 79 -1.13 23.78 25.79
CA GLU A 79 0.29 23.88 25.45
C GLU A 79 0.52 23.91 23.93
N ARG A 80 1.72 24.36 23.53
CA ARG A 80 2.11 24.56 22.12
C ARG A 80 1.96 23.27 21.30
N HIS A 81 2.45 22.16 21.84
CA HIS A 81 2.36 20.85 21.19
C HIS A 81 1.49 19.88 21.98
N ARG A 82 0.89 18.93 21.26
CA ARG A 82 -0.02 17.93 21.84
C ARG A 82 0.74 16.81 22.55
N LYS A 83 1.96 16.51 22.13
CA LYS A 83 2.76 15.39 22.62
C LYS A 83 4.16 15.84 23.01
N ARG A 84 4.70 15.27 24.08
CA ARG A 84 6.02 15.63 24.60
C ARG A 84 7.16 15.34 23.63
N TRP A 85 7.05 14.29 22.82
CA TRP A 85 8.04 14.04 21.75
C TRP A 85 8.14 15.17 20.72
N GLN A 86 7.07 15.95 20.50
CA GLN A 86 7.11 17.13 19.62
C GLN A 86 7.86 18.31 20.27
N ASP A 87 7.76 18.46 21.61
CA ASP A 87 8.58 19.43 22.33
C ASP A 87 10.06 19.05 22.26
N ILE A 88 10.35 17.75 22.29
CA ILE A 88 11.71 17.22 22.15
C ILE A 88 12.24 17.42 20.73
N GLU A 89 11.43 17.26 19.69
CA GLU A 89 11.81 17.63 18.32
C GLU A 89 12.20 19.12 18.24
N GLU A 90 11.43 20.03 18.83
CA GLU A 90 11.77 21.46 18.85
C GLU A 90 13.09 21.75 19.60
N LEU A 91 13.36 21.03 20.71
CA LEU A 91 14.64 21.12 21.42
C LEU A 91 15.83 20.63 20.57
N LEU A 92 15.66 19.52 19.85
CA LEU A 92 16.68 18.98 18.95
C LEU A 92 16.95 19.92 17.78
N GLU A 93 15.92 20.54 17.19
CA GLU A 93 16.06 21.57 16.16
C GLU A 93 16.80 22.81 16.66
N ALA A 94 16.66 23.15 17.95
CA ALA A 94 17.42 24.21 18.60
C ALA A 94 18.87 23.83 18.94
N GLY A 95 19.30 22.59 18.66
CA GLY A 95 20.64 22.08 18.90
C GLY A 95 20.90 21.63 20.34
N ILE A 96 19.85 21.35 21.12
CA ILE A 96 19.93 20.87 22.50
C ILE A 96 19.82 19.33 22.49
N ASN A 97 20.76 18.63 23.13
CA ASN A 97 20.67 17.18 23.24
C ASN A 97 19.67 16.80 24.34
N VAL A 98 18.84 15.79 24.10
CA VAL A 98 17.80 15.39 25.05
C VAL A 98 18.02 13.96 25.52
N PHE A 99 18.02 13.76 26.84
CA PHE A 99 17.90 12.43 27.44
C PHE A 99 16.46 12.24 27.90
N THR A 100 15.85 11.14 27.50
CA THR A 100 14.46 10.83 27.80
C THR A 100 14.27 9.36 28.10
N THR A 101 13.11 8.98 28.63
CA THR A 101 12.76 7.60 28.90
C THR A 101 11.51 7.21 28.14
N LEU A 102 11.44 5.94 27.76
CA LEU A 102 10.35 5.35 27.00
C LEU A 102 10.17 3.90 27.44
N ASN A 103 8.92 3.50 27.68
CA ASN A 103 8.59 2.10 27.83
C ASN A 103 8.15 1.50 26.50
N VAL A 104 8.43 0.21 26.29
CA VAL A 104 8.18 -0.49 25.03
C VAL A 104 6.71 -0.45 24.58
N GLN A 105 5.76 -0.38 25.53
CA GLN A 105 4.33 -0.32 25.23
C GLN A 105 3.87 0.97 24.57
N HIS A 106 4.68 2.02 24.60
CA HIS A 106 4.33 3.32 24.03
C HIS A 106 4.75 3.43 22.56
N ILE A 107 5.35 2.39 21.96
CA ILE A 107 5.66 2.37 20.53
C ILE A 107 4.39 2.02 19.75
N GLU A 108 3.99 2.88 18.81
CA GLU A 108 2.72 2.76 18.07
C GLU A 108 2.55 1.39 17.40
N SER A 109 3.57 0.89 16.68
CA SER A 109 3.47 -0.40 15.98
C SER A 109 3.30 -1.61 16.88
N LEU A 110 3.60 -1.47 18.17
CA LEU A 110 3.53 -2.55 19.16
C LEU A 110 2.23 -2.50 19.98
N ASN A 111 1.39 -1.48 19.80
CA ASN A 111 0.22 -1.24 20.65
C ASN A 111 -0.76 -2.43 20.63
N ASP A 112 -1.13 -2.92 19.45
CA ASP A 112 -2.06 -4.06 19.30
C ASP A 112 -1.49 -5.35 19.93
N ILE A 113 -0.18 -5.57 19.78
CA ILE A 113 0.51 -6.74 20.33
C ILE A 113 0.49 -6.66 21.86
N VAL A 114 0.82 -5.49 22.42
CA VAL A 114 0.83 -5.26 23.86
C VAL A 114 -0.58 -5.32 24.45
N GLU A 115 -1.59 -4.79 23.76
CA GLU A 115 -3.00 -4.89 24.18
C GLU A 115 -3.47 -6.35 24.18
N SER A 116 -3.04 -7.17 23.21
CA SER A 116 -3.39 -8.60 23.17
C SER A 116 -2.83 -9.40 24.34
N ILE A 117 -1.67 -8.99 24.87
CA ILE A 117 -0.98 -9.63 26.00
C ILE A 117 -1.51 -9.12 27.34
N THR A 118 -1.65 -7.79 27.46
CA THR A 118 -1.94 -7.12 28.74
C THR A 118 -3.43 -6.84 28.95
N HIS A 119 -4.25 -6.98 27.90
CA HIS A 119 -5.66 -6.62 27.85
C HIS A 119 -5.95 -5.15 28.22
N ILE A 120 -4.94 -4.29 28.12
CA ILE A 120 -5.03 -2.87 28.46
C ILE A 120 -4.56 -2.07 27.25
N SER A 121 -5.46 -1.21 26.76
CA SER A 121 -5.16 -0.31 25.64
C SER A 121 -4.32 0.88 26.11
N VAL A 122 -3.15 1.06 25.50
CA VAL A 122 -2.23 2.16 25.80
C VAL A 122 -2.56 3.34 24.88
N ARG A 123 -3.03 4.45 25.47
CA ARG A 123 -3.45 5.65 24.72
C ARG A 123 -2.31 6.62 24.43
N GLU A 124 -1.22 6.48 25.18
CA GLU A 124 -0.05 7.34 25.06
C GLU A 124 1.01 6.63 24.25
N THR A 125 1.21 7.08 23.02
CA THR A 125 2.13 6.44 22.09
C THR A 125 3.00 7.47 21.37
N ILE A 126 4.10 6.97 20.80
CA ILE A 126 5.01 7.68 19.92
C ILE A 126 5.09 6.97 18.57
N PRO A 127 5.32 7.72 17.47
CA PRO A 127 5.67 7.12 16.20
C PRO A 127 6.98 6.34 16.28
N ASP A 128 7.04 5.17 15.64
CA ASP A 128 8.24 4.32 15.58
C ASP A 128 9.50 5.06 15.12
N LYS A 129 9.34 6.00 14.19
CA LYS A 129 10.43 6.82 13.67
C LYS A 129 11.19 7.58 14.77
N ILE A 130 10.49 8.08 15.78
CA ILE A 130 11.12 8.82 16.89
C ILE A 130 12.09 7.92 17.67
N PHE A 131 11.73 6.65 17.84
CA PHE A 131 12.61 5.66 18.45
C PHE A 131 13.75 5.23 17.50
N ASP A 132 13.44 5.04 16.22
CA ASP A 132 14.40 4.59 15.21
C ASP A 132 15.44 5.66 14.83
N ASP A 133 15.12 6.94 15.00
CA ASP A 133 16.04 8.07 14.71
C ASP A 133 16.88 8.49 15.93
N ALA A 134 16.65 7.92 17.12
CA ALA A 134 17.43 8.26 18.32
C ALA A 134 18.91 7.88 18.17
N ASP A 135 19.84 8.78 18.50
CA ASP A 135 21.29 8.55 18.36
C ASP A 135 21.83 7.38 19.20
N LYS A 136 21.28 7.20 20.41
CA LYS A 136 21.63 6.13 21.33
C LYS A 136 20.38 5.63 22.04
N VAL A 137 20.16 4.32 22.03
CA VAL A 137 19.11 3.66 22.80
C VAL A 137 19.77 2.68 23.76
N GLU A 138 19.50 2.82 25.06
CA GLU A 138 19.98 1.92 26.09
C GLU A 138 18.81 1.16 26.71
N LEU A 139 18.79 -0.16 26.53
CA LEU A 139 17.77 -1.01 27.11
C LEU A 139 18.09 -1.25 28.60
N ILE A 140 17.24 -0.71 29.47
CA ILE A 140 17.29 -0.98 30.91
C ILE A 140 16.41 -2.19 31.20
N ASP A 141 17.04 -3.36 31.32
CA ASP A 141 16.38 -4.65 31.55
C ASP A 141 16.47 -5.06 33.03
N ILE A 142 15.36 -5.55 33.59
CA ILE A 142 15.26 -6.06 34.97
C ILE A 142 14.50 -7.39 34.91
N GLU A 143 14.93 -8.39 35.70
CA GLU A 143 14.20 -9.65 35.77
C GLU A 143 12.77 -9.44 36.29
N PRO A 144 11.74 -10.09 35.68
CA PRO A 144 10.35 -9.92 36.10
C PRO A 144 10.11 -10.17 37.60
N ASP A 145 10.79 -11.15 38.19
CA ASP A 145 10.67 -11.46 39.62
C ASP A 145 11.24 -10.34 40.50
N GLU A 146 12.37 -9.74 40.10
CA GLU A 146 12.94 -8.60 40.81
C GLU A 146 12.04 -7.36 40.70
N LEU A 147 11.47 -7.10 39.52
CA LEU A 147 10.55 -5.98 39.31
C LEU A 147 9.29 -6.14 40.18
N LEU A 148 8.72 -7.35 40.25
CA LEU A 148 7.57 -7.66 41.11
C LEU A 148 7.90 -7.46 42.60
N ASN A 149 9.10 -7.87 43.03
CA ASN A 149 9.57 -7.64 44.39
C ASN A 149 9.68 -6.14 44.71
N ARG A 150 10.32 -5.34 43.84
CA ARG A 150 10.41 -3.87 44.01
C ARG A 150 9.04 -3.21 44.06
N PHE A 151 8.08 -3.70 43.28
CA PHE A 151 6.69 -3.25 43.35
C PHE A 151 6.04 -3.58 44.69
N SER A 152 6.23 -4.80 45.21
CA SER A 152 5.67 -5.24 46.49
C SER A 152 6.23 -4.49 47.69
N GLU A 153 7.49 -4.06 47.61
CA GLU A 153 8.18 -3.23 48.59
C GLU A 153 7.75 -1.75 48.55
N GLY A 154 6.89 -1.36 47.59
CA GLY A 154 6.42 0.03 47.44
C GLY A 154 7.46 0.98 46.83
N LYS A 155 8.52 0.45 46.22
CA LYS A 155 9.61 1.25 45.62
C LYS A 155 9.27 1.83 44.24
N VAL A 156 8.11 1.51 43.67
CA VAL A 156 7.72 1.90 42.29
C VAL A 156 6.43 2.74 42.24
N TYR A 157 5.41 2.40 43.06
CA TYR A 157 4.13 3.12 43.19
C TYR A 157 3.67 3.18 44.66
N SER A 158 2.78 4.14 44.98
CA SER A 158 2.16 4.24 46.31
C SER A 158 1.22 3.05 46.59
N GLN A 159 1.15 2.60 47.85
CA GLN A 159 0.46 1.36 48.27
C GLN A 159 -1.02 1.27 47.87
N GLU A 160 -1.71 2.38 47.61
CA GLU A 160 -3.10 2.41 47.14
C GLU A 160 -3.26 2.14 45.64
N GLN A 161 -2.31 2.57 44.81
CA GLN A 161 -2.33 2.37 43.35
C GLN A 161 -1.89 0.95 42.96
N THR A 162 -1.11 0.27 43.81
CA THR A 162 -0.53 -1.05 43.56
C THR A 162 -1.57 -2.15 43.35
N LYS A 163 -2.72 -2.11 44.07
CA LYS A 163 -3.72 -3.21 44.04
C LYS A 163 -4.47 -3.33 42.71
N LYS A 164 -4.66 -2.25 41.95
CA LYS A 164 -5.35 -2.28 40.64
C LYS A 164 -4.41 -2.65 39.49
N ALA A 165 -3.15 -2.23 39.56
CA ALA A 165 -2.15 -2.52 38.52
C ALA A 165 -1.64 -3.98 38.57
N PHE A 166 -1.63 -4.58 39.77
CA PHE A 166 -1.14 -5.94 40.03
C PHE A 166 -1.99 -7.04 39.36
N ASN A 167 -3.31 -6.86 39.30
CA ASN A 167 -4.19 -7.94 38.85
C ASN A 167 -4.27 -8.12 37.32
N ASN A 168 -3.88 -7.11 36.54
CA ASN A 168 -4.05 -7.13 35.08
C ASN A 168 -2.73 -6.87 34.31
N PHE A 169 -2.02 -5.77 34.60
CA PHE A 169 -0.90 -5.35 33.76
C PHE A 169 0.43 -6.01 34.18
N PHE A 170 0.78 -5.93 35.47
CA PHE A 170 2.05 -6.41 36.00
C PHE A 170 1.99 -7.86 36.48
N THR A 171 1.56 -8.77 35.60
CA THR A 171 1.65 -10.21 35.87
C THR A 171 2.98 -10.75 35.36
N LYS A 172 3.50 -11.84 35.97
CA LYS A 172 4.78 -12.44 35.59
C LYS A 172 4.84 -12.81 34.10
N ASN A 173 3.75 -13.36 33.55
CA ASN A 173 3.67 -13.72 32.13
C ASN A 173 3.71 -12.49 31.22
N ASN A 174 2.98 -11.43 31.56
CA ASN A 174 2.97 -10.19 30.79
C ASN A 174 4.35 -9.53 30.78
N LEU A 175 5.06 -9.54 31.93
CA LEU A 175 6.41 -9.01 32.03
C LEU A 175 7.42 -9.79 31.20
N PHE A 176 7.34 -11.13 31.14
CA PHE A 176 8.18 -11.91 30.22
C PHE A 176 7.94 -11.55 28.76
N ALA A 177 6.68 -11.41 28.35
CA ALA A 177 6.34 -11.06 26.98
C ALA A 177 6.79 -9.63 26.62
N LEU A 178 6.57 -8.65 27.51
CA LEU A 178 7.05 -7.28 27.32
C LEU A 178 8.59 -7.21 27.25
N ARG A 179 9.29 -8.01 28.06
CA ARG A 179 10.75 -8.13 28.02
C ARG A 179 11.25 -8.71 26.69
N GLU A 180 10.61 -9.76 26.19
CA GLU A 180 10.93 -10.34 24.87
C GLU A 180 10.73 -9.31 23.75
N ILE A 181 9.59 -8.59 23.77
CA ILE A 181 9.29 -7.55 22.78
C ILE A 181 10.34 -6.44 22.83
N ALA A 182 10.73 -5.98 24.03
CA ALA A 182 11.75 -4.95 24.20
C ALA A 182 13.11 -5.39 23.64
N LEU A 183 13.57 -6.59 24.00
CA LEU A 183 14.83 -7.16 23.49
C LEU A 183 14.83 -7.29 21.97
N ARG A 184 13.72 -7.78 21.39
CA ARG A 184 13.57 -7.92 19.95
C ARG A 184 13.58 -6.58 19.24
N ARG A 185 12.86 -5.58 19.76
CA ARG A 185 12.80 -4.23 19.17
C ARG A 185 14.17 -3.55 19.21
N THR A 186 14.92 -3.71 20.29
CA THR A 186 16.31 -3.23 20.37
C THR A 186 17.21 -3.94 19.37
N ALA A 187 17.08 -5.26 19.19
CA ALA A 187 17.86 -5.99 18.19
C ALA A 187 17.54 -5.54 16.75
N ASP A 188 16.28 -5.29 16.43
CA ASP A 188 15.85 -4.77 15.13
C ASP A 188 16.44 -3.37 14.85
N ARG A 189 16.48 -2.49 15.86
CA ARG A 189 17.11 -1.17 15.76
C ARG A 189 18.61 -1.24 15.48
N VAL A 190 19.34 -2.13 16.17
CA VAL A 190 20.78 -2.35 15.94
C VAL A 190 21.02 -2.83 14.51
N LYS A 191 20.15 -3.70 13.98
CA LYS A 191 20.22 -4.16 12.59
C LYS A 191 20.03 -3.00 11.60
N TYR A 192 19.04 -2.13 11.85
CA TYR A 192 18.80 -0.94 11.03
C TYR A 192 20.00 0.02 11.04
N GLU A 193 20.63 0.22 12.19
CA GLU A 193 21.84 1.06 12.33
C GLU A 193 23.03 0.51 11.55
N VAL A 194 23.28 -0.80 11.62
CA VAL A 194 24.33 -1.45 10.83
C VAL A 194 24.08 -1.28 9.32
N GLU A 195 22.82 -1.37 8.88
CA GLU A 195 22.45 -1.23 7.47
C GLU A 195 22.55 0.23 6.97
N SER A 196 22.12 1.21 7.76
CA SER A 196 22.16 2.64 7.41
C SER A 196 23.60 3.19 7.37
N VAL A 197 24.45 2.79 8.31
CA VAL A 197 25.89 3.11 8.30
C VAL A 197 26.59 2.48 7.08
N ARG A 198 26.15 1.29 6.64
CA ARG A 198 26.68 0.63 5.43
C ARG A 198 26.34 1.39 4.16
N LEU A 199 25.06 1.77 3.99
CA LEU A 199 24.58 2.48 2.81
C LEU A 199 25.23 3.87 2.69
N SER A 200 25.43 4.56 3.82
CA SER A 200 26.04 5.90 3.83
C SER A 200 27.55 5.90 3.57
N LYS A 201 28.29 4.87 3.99
CA LYS A 201 29.75 4.78 3.77
C LYS A 201 30.15 4.12 2.44
N GLY A 202 29.21 3.62 1.64
CA GLY A 202 29.50 2.94 0.37
C GLY A 202 30.36 1.67 0.54
N GLN A 203 30.47 1.13 1.75
CA GLN A 203 31.30 -0.02 2.04
C GLN A 203 30.59 -1.33 1.65
N ILE A 204 31.14 -1.99 0.61
CA ILE A 204 30.69 -3.29 0.08
C ILE A 204 31.44 -4.43 0.81
N THR A 205 31.60 -4.34 2.12
CA THR A 205 32.15 -5.43 2.93
C THR A 205 31.00 -6.19 3.57
N VAL A 206 30.96 -7.50 3.36
CA VAL A 206 29.98 -8.40 3.99
C VAL A 206 30.22 -8.36 5.49
N MET A 207 29.21 -7.94 6.26
CA MET A 207 29.26 -7.97 7.73
C MET A 207 28.51 -9.22 8.20
N PRO A 208 29.15 -10.12 8.98
CA PRO A 208 28.57 -11.38 9.42
C PRO A 208 27.62 -11.17 10.61
N THR A 209 26.55 -10.41 10.42
CA THR A 209 25.52 -10.17 11.46
C THR A 209 24.35 -11.16 11.36
N SER A 210 24.18 -11.83 10.21
CA SER A 210 23.25 -12.95 10.01
C SER A 210 23.78 -13.87 8.92
N ASP A 211 23.77 -15.18 9.15
CA ASP A 211 24.19 -16.13 8.13
C ASP A 211 23.23 -16.14 6.94
N VAL A 212 23.77 -16.15 5.71
CA VAL A 212 23.01 -16.33 4.47
C VAL A 212 23.78 -17.31 3.59
N VAL A 213 23.11 -18.40 3.19
CA VAL A 213 23.72 -19.50 2.46
C VAL A 213 23.39 -19.40 0.97
N LEU A 214 24.41 -19.49 0.10
CA LEU A 214 24.28 -19.47 -1.36
C LEU A 214 24.69 -20.81 -1.96
N ALA A 215 23.75 -21.54 -2.54
CA ALA A 215 23.98 -22.79 -3.24
C ALA A 215 24.16 -22.54 -4.74
N CYS A 216 25.38 -22.75 -5.26
CA CYS A 216 25.65 -22.66 -6.69
C CYS A 216 25.16 -23.93 -7.41
N ILE A 217 24.13 -23.79 -8.22
CA ILE A 217 23.48 -24.91 -8.93
C ILE A 217 23.79 -24.87 -10.44
N SER A 218 23.77 -26.06 -11.04
CA SER A 218 24.05 -26.28 -12.47
C SER A 218 23.31 -27.53 -12.99
N PRO A 219 23.34 -27.84 -14.30
CA PRO A 219 22.82 -29.12 -14.84
C PRO A 219 23.57 -30.36 -14.33
N SER A 220 24.64 -30.21 -13.55
CA SER A 220 25.41 -31.31 -12.98
C SER A 220 24.56 -32.13 -11.98
N PRO A 221 24.69 -33.47 -11.96
CA PRO A 221 24.10 -34.32 -10.92
C PRO A 221 24.56 -33.98 -9.49
N SER A 222 25.71 -33.32 -9.33
CA SER A 222 26.19 -32.88 -8.02
C SER A 222 25.33 -31.78 -7.39
N SER A 223 24.58 -31.02 -8.19
CA SER A 223 23.73 -29.91 -7.73
C SER A 223 22.64 -30.38 -6.76
N THR A 224 22.11 -31.59 -6.93
CA THR A 224 21.13 -32.18 -6.00
C THR A 224 21.70 -32.33 -4.58
N ARG A 225 22.98 -32.70 -4.45
CA ARG A 225 23.65 -32.79 -3.14
C ARG A 225 23.98 -31.41 -2.58
N VAL A 226 24.38 -30.47 -3.43
CA VAL A 226 24.61 -29.07 -3.05
C VAL A 226 23.35 -28.47 -2.45
N ILE A 227 22.20 -28.62 -3.12
CA ILE A 227 20.89 -28.16 -2.63
C ILE A 227 20.57 -28.75 -1.26
N ARG A 228 20.63 -30.08 -1.10
CA ARG A 228 20.34 -30.73 0.19
C ARG A 228 21.29 -30.31 1.32
N THR A 229 22.55 -30.02 0.99
CA THR A 229 23.52 -29.54 1.98
C THR A 229 23.23 -28.10 2.38
N ALA A 230 22.83 -27.26 1.42
CA ALA A 230 22.42 -25.89 1.67
C ALA A 230 21.19 -25.83 2.57
N THR A 231 20.16 -26.63 2.32
CA THR A 231 18.98 -26.72 3.18
C THR A 231 19.35 -27.08 4.61
N ARG A 232 20.15 -28.13 4.82
CA ARG A 232 20.59 -28.54 6.18
C ARG A 232 21.38 -27.46 6.90
N MET A 233 22.24 -26.75 6.18
CA MET A 233 23.04 -25.65 6.74
C MET A 233 22.15 -24.45 7.09
N ALA A 234 21.18 -24.15 6.23
CA ALA A 234 20.21 -23.08 6.44
C ALA A 234 19.33 -23.36 7.67
N GLU A 235 18.80 -24.59 7.78
CA GLU A 235 17.99 -25.04 8.91
C GLU A 235 18.77 -24.98 10.24
N ALA A 236 20.02 -25.45 10.25
CA ALA A 236 20.85 -25.45 11.46
C ALA A 236 21.21 -24.03 11.95
N HIS A 237 21.29 -23.05 11.05
CA HIS A 237 21.62 -21.66 11.36
C HIS A 237 20.38 -20.74 11.40
N HIS A 238 19.17 -21.29 11.30
CA HIS A 238 17.92 -20.52 11.15
C HIS A 238 18.01 -19.40 10.11
N SER A 239 18.73 -19.66 9.01
CA SER A 239 19.03 -18.68 7.97
C SER A 239 18.24 -18.92 6.68
N LYS A 240 18.10 -17.87 5.88
CA LYS A 240 17.60 -17.99 4.51
C LYS A 240 18.70 -18.53 3.61
N TRP A 241 18.33 -19.28 2.59
CA TRP A 241 19.26 -19.77 1.59
C TRP A 241 18.78 -19.55 0.17
N ILE A 242 19.73 -19.37 -0.74
CA ILE A 242 19.50 -18.97 -2.13
C ILE A 242 20.16 -20.02 -3.04
N ALA A 243 19.44 -20.52 -4.03
CA ALA A 243 19.98 -21.36 -5.09
C ALA A 243 20.28 -20.50 -6.33
N LEU A 244 21.56 -20.29 -6.63
CA LEU A 244 22.02 -19.44 -7.73
C LEU A 244 22.44 -20.27 -8.94
N TYR A 245 21.81 -19.99 -10.09
CA TYR A 245 22.25 -20.46 -11.40
C TYR A 245 22.79 -19.29 -12.23
N VAL A 246 24.00 -19.43 -12.77
CA VAL A 246 24.56 -18.46 -13.71
C VAL A 246 24.34 -18.97 -15.13
N GLU A 247 23.46 -18.31 -15.87
CA GLU A 247 23.20 -18.61 -17.27
C GLU A 247 24.26 -17.96 -18.16
N THR A 248 24.95 -18.80 -18.94
CA THR A 248 26.01 -18.37 -19.88
C THR A 248 25.51 -18.44 -21.31
N THR A 249 26.20 -17.79 -22.25
CA THR A 249 25.88 -17.95 -23.68
C THR A 249 26.01 -19.40 -24.19
N LYS A 250 26.75 -20.26 -23.50
CA LYS A 250 26.82 -21.71 -23.79
C LYS A 250 25.60 -22.48 -23.27
N SER A 251 24.91 -21.94 -22.26
CA SER A 251 23.72 -22.54 -21.66
C SER A 251 22.52 -22.56 -22.62
N GLN A 252 22.49 -21.68 -23.64
CA GLN A 252 21.46 -21.68 -24.68
C GLN A 252 21.44 -22.98 -25.51
N ASN A 253 22.59 -23.65 -25.61
CA ASN A 253 22.78 -24.90 -26.36
C ASN A 253 22.74 -26.17 -25.49
N LEU A 254 22.20 -26.08 -24.26
CA LEU A 254 22.06 -27.27 -23.39
C LEU A 254 21.22 -28.35 -24.07
N SER A 255 21.62 -29.61 -23.90
CA SER A 255 20.85 -30.75 -24.37
C SER A 255 19.49 -30.78 -23.67
N LYS A 256 18.49 -31.43 -24.30
CA LYS A 256 17.15 -31.58 -23.70
C LYS A 256 17.22 -32.22 -22.31
N GLU A 257 18.09 -33.21 -22.15
CA GLU A 257 18.32 -33.92 -20.89
C GLU A 257 18.96 -33.01 -19.82
N ASP A 258 19.93 -32.18 -20.19
CA ASP A 258 20.55 -31.22 -19.25
C ASP A 258 19.55 -30.13 -18.80
N LYS A 259 18.66 -29.69 -19.70
CA LYS A 259 17.58 -28.74 -19.36
C LYS A 259 16.58 -29.37 -18.39
N GLU A 260 16.19 -30.62 -18.62
CA GLU A 260 15.31 -31.36 -17.71
C GLU A 260 15.94 -31.53 -16.31
N ARG A 261 17.24 -31.87 -16.25
CA ARG A 261 17.97 -31.97 -14.97
C ARG A 261 18.09 -30.63 -14.25
N LEU A 262 18.36 -29.55 -14.97
CA LEU A 262 18.42 -28.21 -14.38
C LEU A 262 17.07 -27.81 -13.78
N ASN A 263 15.98 -28.02 -14.51
CA ASN A 263 14.63 -27.76 -14.01
C ASN A 263 14.29 -28.62 -12.79
N ALA A 264 14.70 -29.90 -12.77
CA ALA A 264 14.54 -30.75 -11.59
C ALA A 264 15.30 -30.22 -10.37
N ASN A 265 16.49 -29.64 -10.57
CA ASN A 265 17.24 -28.99 -9.49
C ASN A 265 16.58 -27.69 -9.00
N PHE A 266 16.01 -26.88 -9.89
CA PHE A 266 15.23 -25.70 -9.48
C PHE A 266 14.03 -26.09 -8.63
N ASN A 267 13.22 -27.04 -9.11
CA ASN A 267 12.04 -27.52 -8.38
C ASN A 267 12.44 -28.10 -7.00
N LEU A 268 13.55 -28.82 -6.91
CA LEU A 268 14.05 -29.34 -5.64
C LEU A 268 14.46 -28.23 -4.67
N ALA A 269 15.09 -27.17 -5.16
CA ALA A 269 15.49 -26.05 -4.33
C ALA A 269 14.27 -25.31 -3.76
N GLU A 270 13.25 -25.04 -4.58
CA GLU A 270 11.99 -24.42 -4.14
C GLU A 270 11.24 -25.29 -3.12
N GLN A 271 11.16 -26.61 -3.37
CA GLN A 271 10.54 -27.56 -2.44
C GLN A 271 11.19 -27.58 -1.06
N LEU A 272 12.48 -27.29 -0.99
CA LEU A 272 13.26 -27.24 0.25
C LEU A 272 13.38 -25.80 0.81
N GLY A 273 12.50 -24.90 0.38
CA GLY A 273 12.39 -23.54 0.91
C GLY A 273 13.52 -22.59 0.49
N GLY A 274 14.26 -22.92 -0.56
CA GLY A 274 15.32 -22.07 -1.12
C GLY A 274 14.79 -21.07 -2.15
N GLU A 275 15.30 -19.85 -2.12
CA GLU A 275 15.04 -18.84 -3.16
C GLU A 275 15.84 -19.17 -4.42
N VAL A 276 15.19 -19.49 -5.53
CA VAL A 276 15.88 -19.79 -6.79
C VAL A 276 16.12 -18.52 -7.60
N VAL A 277 17.38 -18.27 -7.97
CA VAL A 277 17.78 -17.07 -8.71
C VAL A 277 18.63 -17.43 -9.92
N THR A 278 18.27 -16.87 -11.07
CA THR A 278 19.05 -16.98 -12.31
C THR A 278 19.65 -15.63 -12.67
N VAL A 279 20.96 -15.60 -12.89
CA VAL A 279 21.73 -14.42 -13.31
C VAL A 279 22.43 -14.69 -14.62
N TYR A 280 22.51 -13.69 -15.50
CA TYR A 280 23.11 -13.87 -16.83
C TYR A 280 24.52 -13.27 -16.85
N SER A 281 25.53 -14.09 -17.07
CA SER A 281 26.91 -13.65 -17.25
C SER A 281 27.75 -14.71 -17.94
N ASP A 282 28.68 -14.30 -18.79
CA ASP A 282 29.70 -15.20 -19.33
C ASP A 282 30.87 -15.42 -18.34
N ASN A 283 31.01 -14.56 -17.32
CA ASN A 283 31.97 -14.72 -16.22
C ASN A 283 31.25 -15.23 -14.95
N ILE A 284 31.25 -16.56 -14.78
CA ILE A 284 30.51 -17.23 -13.70
C ILE A 284 31.01 -16.81 -12.31
N ILE A 285 32.33 -16.72 -12.11
CA ILE A 285 32.93 -16.49 -10.78
C ILE A 285 32.69 -15.07 -10.32
N GLU A 286 32.97 -14.10 -11.19
CA GLU A 286 32.72 -12.68 -10.90
C GLU A 286 31.25 -12.45 -10.56
N GLN A 287 30.35 -13.07 -11.32
CA GLN A 287 28.91 -12.94 -11.08
C GLN A 287 28.49 -13.58 -9.76
N ILE A 288 29.02 -14.75 -9.39
CA ILE A 288 28.76 -15.39 -8.09
C ILE A 288 29.21 -14.46 -6.95
N ILE A 289 30.42 -13.88 -7.05
CA ILE A 289 30.98 -13.01 -6.02
C ILE A 289 30.20 -11.70 -5.92
N GLN A 290 29.89 -11.05 -7.04
CA GLN A 290 29.09 -9.82 -7.06
C GLN A 290 27.70 -10.06 -6.46
N TYR A 291 27.06 -11.17 -6.83
CA TYR A 291 25.76 -11.54 -6.29
C TYR A 291 25.84 -11.85 -4.79
N ALA A 292 26.86 -12.58 -4.37
CA ALA A 292 27.09 -12.92 -2.97
C ALA A 292 27.31 -11.66 -2.11
N LYS A 293 28.09 -10.70 -2.59
CA LYS A 293 28.28 -9.39 -1.93
C LYS A 293 26.99 -8.58 -1.85
N PHE A 294 26.22 -8.55 -2.95
CA PHE A 294 24.94 -7.83 -3.00
C PHE A 294 23.94 -8.38 -1.97
N ARG A 295 23.88 -9.70 -1.80
CA ARG A 295 22.95 -10.38 -0.88
C ARG A 295 23.52 -10.64 0.52
N ASN A 296 24.69 -10.10 0.85
CA ASN A 296 25.39 -10.31 2.13
C ASN A 296 25.55 -11.81 2.48
N VAL A 297 25.86 -12.63 1.46
CA VAL A 297 26.08 -14.07 1.61
C VAL A 297 27.33 -14.31 2.44
N THR A 298 27.21 -15.11 3.49
CA THR A 298 28.31 -15.49 4.38
C THR A 298 28.90 -16.86 4.01
N LYS A 299 28.12 -17.72 3.34
CA LYS A 299 28.54 -19.09 2.96
C LYS A 299 28.13 -19.43 1.53
N ILE A 300 29.06 -19.88 0.69
CA ILE A 300 28.83 -20.36 -0.67
C ILE A 300 29.04 -21.88 -0.70
N ILE A 301 28.07 -22.63 -1.21
CA ILE A 301 28.14 -24.07 -1.39
C ILE A 301 28.20 -24.38 -2.87
N ILE A 302 29.27 -25.06 -3.29
CA ILE A 302 29.51 -25.42 -4.70
C ILE A 302 29.90 -26.89 -4.83
N GLY A 303 29.45 -27.55 -5.89
CA GLY A 303 29.82 -28.93 -6.18
C GLY A 303 31.16 -29.00 -6.90
N LYS A 304 32.02 -29.96 -6.53
CA LYS A 304 33.31 -30.20 -7.23
C LYS A 304 33.06 -30.74 -8.65
N ASN A 305 33.73 -30.17 -9.65
CA ASN A 305 33.61 -30.58 -11.04
C ASN A 305 34.85 -31.39 -11.47
N HIS A 306 34.73 -32.71 -11.63
CA HIS A 306 35.84 -33.54 -12.13
C HIS A 306 35.90 -33.49 -13.66
N LYS A 307 36.36 -32.37 -14.22
CA LYS A 307 36.97 -32.41 -15.56
C LYS A 307 38.46 -32.67 -15.37
N LYS A 308 38.92 -33.89 -15.67
CA LYS A 308 40.37 -34.15 -15.79
C LYS A 308 40.92 -33.18 -16.85
N PRO A 309 41.88 -32.30 -16.51
CA PRO A 309 42.61 -31.56 -17.53
C PRO A 309 43.39 -32.58 -18.38
N ASN A 310 43.42 -32.38 -19.70
CA ASN A 310 44.36 -33.12 -20.54
C ASN A 310 45.79 -32.86 -20.04
N ASN A 311 46.58 -33.92 -19.87
CA ASN A 311 47.91 -33.89 -19.24
C ASN A 311 48.92 -32.88 -19.86
N LEU A 312 48.66 -32.33 -21.05
CA LEU A 312 49.54 -31.35 -21.68
C LEU A 312 49.36 -29.89 -21.20
N PHE A 313 48.24 -29.53 -20.55
CA PHE A 313 47.94 -28.13 -20.17
C PHE A 313 47.60 -27.97 -18.68
N HIS A 314 48.16 -28.83 -17.83
CA HIS A 314 47.92 -28.78 -16.38
C HIS A 314 48.35 -27.45 -15.74
N PHE A 315 49.29 -26.73 -16.36
CA PHE A 315 49.81 -25.47 -15.84
C PHE A 315 48.88 -24.26 -16.01
N TYR A 316 47.79 -24.35 -16.79
CA TYR A 316 46.98 -23.18 -17.18
C TYR A 316 45.48 -23.26 -16.86
N ALA A 317 44.94 -24.43 -16.50
CA ALA A 317 43.52 -24.60 -16.21
C ALA A 317 43.27 -24.78 -14.71
N ARG A 318 42.88 -23.70 -14.01
CA ARG A 318 42.41 -23.74 -12.61
C ARG A 318 40.94 -24.17 -12.54
N ASP A 319 40.56 -24.92 -11.51
CA ASP A 319 39.15 -25.29 -11.29
C ASP A 319 38.34 -24.04 -10.88
N ILE A 320 37.04 -24.02 -11.17
CA ILE A 320 36.12 -22.93 -10.79
C ILE A 320 36.16 -22.70 -9.27
N VAL A 321 36.34 -23.78 -8.52
CA VAL A 321 36.49 -23.78 -7.06
C VAL A 321 37.76 -23.05 -6.63
N ASP A 322 38.89 -23.33 -7.29
CA ASP A 322 40.18 -22.69 -6.97
C ASP A 322 40.12 -21.18 -7.26
N GLN A 323 39.55 -20.80 -8.41
CA GLN A 323 39.38 -19.39 -8.78
C GLN A 323 38.41 -18.65 -7.84
N LEU A 324 37.36 -19.32 -7.35
CA LEU A 324 36.44 -18.74 -6.37
C LEU A 324 37.11 -18.55 -5.00
N MET A 325 37.95 -19.48 -4.57
CA MET A 325 38.71 -19.36 -3.32
C MET A 325 39.79 -18.26 -3.39
N GLU A 326 40.44 -18.06 -4.55
CA GLU A 326 41.42 -16.99 -4.73
C GLU A 326 40.79 -15.60 -4.87
N SER A 327 39.61 -15.50 -5.49
CA SER A 327 38.97 -14.22 -5.82
C SER A 327 38.09 -13.65 -4.70
N ASN A 328 37.84 -14.42 -3.64
CA ASN A 328 36.97 -14.04 -2.54
C ASN A 328 37.67 -14.26 -1.19
N SER A 329 37.83 -13.18 -0.43
CA SER A 329 38.59 -13.16 0.83
C SER A 329 37.74 -13.21 2.10
N TYR A 330 36.39 -13.14 2.01
CA TYR A 330 35.53 -12.96 3.18
C TYR A 330 34.33 -13.92 3.29
N ILE A 331 34.04 -14.71 2.25
CA ILE A 331 32.88 -15.61 2.22
C ILE A 331 33.37 -17.06 2.29
N ASP A 332 32.81 -17.85 3.22
CA ASP A 332 33.20 -19.25 3.37
C ASP A 332 32.76 -20.05 2.14
N VAL A 333 33.67 -20.82 1.52
CA VAL A 333 33.34 -21.68 0.38
C VAL A 333 33.34 -23.16 0.79
N TYR A 334 32.18 -23.79 0.73
CA TYR A 334 31.95 -25.21 1.03
C TYR A 334 31.88 -26.02 -0.27
N VAL A 335 32.79 -26.98 -0.40
CA VAL A 335 32.90 -27.80 -1.62
C VAL A 335 32.31 -29.18 -1.38
N ILE A 336 31.25 -29.52 -2.12
CA ILE A 336 30.59 -30.83 -2.00
C ILE A 336 31.24 -31.82 -2.98
N PRO A 337 31.84 -32.93 -2.48
CA PRO A 337 32.48 -33.93 -3.33
C PRO A 337 31.45 -34.73 -4.13
N ASN A 338 31.79 -35.06 -5.38
CA ASN A 338 30.93 -35.85 -6.27
C ASN A 338 31.52 -37.27 -6.45
N SER A 339 31.39 -38.13 -5.44
CA SER A 339 32.01 -39.46 -5.40
C SER A 339 31.22 -40.58 -6.09
N THR A 340 29.99 -40.33 -6.56
CA THR A 340 29.05 -41.41 -6.95
C THR A 340 28.83 -41.57 -8.46
N VAL A 341 29.32 -40.65 -9.30
CA VAL A 341 28.99 -40.64 -10.76
C VAL A 341 30.13 -41.16 -11.65
N ASP A 342 31.31 -41.44 -11.09
CA ASP A 342 32.49 -41.87 -11.87
C ASP A 342 32.38 -43.28 -12.48
N LYS A 343 31.36 -44.09 -12.12
CA LYS A 343 31.23 -45.46 -12.64
C LYS A 343 30.38 -45.60 -13.92
N GLU A 344 29.55 -44.63 -14.28
CA GLU A 344 28.60 -44.79 -15.41
C GLU A 344 28.90 -43.97 -16.67
N ARG A 345 29.87 -43.04 -16.63
CA ARG A 345 30.34 -42.39 -17.86
C ARG A 345 31.27 -43.33 -18.64
N LYS A 346 30.70 -44.39 -19.22
CA LYS A 346 31.25 -44.97 -20.45
C LYS A 346 31.36 -43.85 -21.48
N LYS A 347 32.49 -43.88 -22.20
CA LYS A 347 32.97 -42.87 -23.14
C LYS A 347 31.96 -42.57 -24.27
N ASP A 348 30.94 -41.79 -24.00
CA ASP A 348 30.31 -40.97 -25.03
C ASP A 348 31.09 -39.66 -25.13
N VAL A 349 32.28 -39.76 -25.71
CA VAL A 349 32.88 -38.61 -26.38
C VAL A 349 32.01 -38.39 -27.61
N LYS A 350 30.86 -37.74 -27.42
CA LYS A 350 30.17 -37.07 -28.51
C LYS A 350 31.12 -35.98 -28.98
N THR A 351 31.94 -36.33 -29.97
CA THR A 351 32.63 -35.35 -30.81
C THR A 351 31.56 -34.35 -31.20
N ASN A 352 31.64 -33.14 -30.66
CA ASN A 352 30.86 -32.02 -31.16
C ASN A 352 31.28 -31.88 -32.63
N LYS A 353 30.55 -32.52 -33.54
CA LYS A 353 30.72 -32.28 -34.97
C LYS A 353 30.41 -30.80 -35.11
N PHE A 354 31.43 -29.98 -35.38
CA PHE A 354 31.24 -28.60 -35.80
C PHE A 354 30.24 -28.64 -36.96
N LYS A 355 28.98 -28.30 -36.69
CA LYS A 355 27.98 -28.17 -37.74
C LYS A 355 28.33 -26.88 -38.48
N PHE A 356 28.93 -27.03 -39.66
CA PHE A 356 29.12 -25.96 -40.62
C PHE A 356 27.74 -25.57 -41.17
N ASP A 357 26.99 -24.78 -40.40
CA ASP A 357 25.72 -24.23 -40.85
C ASP A 357 26.00 -22.91 -41.59
N VAL A 358 26.53 -23.04 -42.81
CA VAL A 358 26.85 -21.91 -43.68
C VAL A 358 25.75 -21.81 -44.74
N SER A 359 25.03 -20.69 -44.77
CA SER A 359 23.97 -20.51 -45.76
C SER A 359 24.55 -20.27 -47.15
N ARG A 360 23.96 -20.88 -48.20
CA ARG A 360 24.36 -20.65 -49.60
C ARG A 360 24.35 -19.16 -49.99
N LYS A 361 23.45 -18.39 -49.38
CA LYS A 361 23.36 -16.94 -49.56
C LYS A 361 24.60 -16.22 -49.01
N GLU A 362 25.13 -16.67 -47.87
CA GLU A 362 26.30 -16.07 -47.23
C GLU A 362 27.58 -16.35 -48.03
N ILE A 363 27.73 -17.56 -48.57
CA ILE A 363 28.83 -17.90 -49.48
C ILE A 363 28.81 -16.98 -50.70
N LEU A 364 27.65 -16.82 -51.36
CA LEU A 364 27.53 -15.98 -52.55
C LEU A 364 27.86 -14.50 -52.27
N ILE A 365 27.37 -13.96 -51.14
CA ILE A 365 27.69 -12.60 -50.72
C ILE A 365 29.19 -12.45 -50.44
N SER A 366 29.80 -13.41 -49.73
CA SER A 366 31.23 -13.36 -49.40
C SER A 366 32.12 -13.44 -50.64
N SER A 367 31.80 -14.31 -51.61
CA SER A 367 32.51 -14.41 -52.88
C SER A 367 32.38 -13.14 -53.71
N LEU A 368 31.20 -12.50 -53.73
CA LEU A 368 31.00 -11.24 -54.44
C LEU A 368 31.83 -10.10 -53.82
N ILE A 369 31.87 -10.00 -52.50
CA ILE A 369 32.69 -8.99 -51.81
C ILE A 369 34.18 -9.20 -52.13
N MET A 370 34.66 -10.45 -52.07
CA MET A 370 36.05 -10.76 -52.40
C MET A 370 36.39 -10.43 -53.87
N LEU A 371 35.49 -10.75 -54.81
CA LEU A 371 35.63 -10.39 -56.22
C LEU A 371 35.77 -8.88 -56.41
N VAL A 372 34.88 -8.10 -55.78
CA VAL A 372 34.91 -6.63 -55.85
C VAL A 372 36.20 -6.08 -55.25
N SER A 373 36.64 -6.60 -54.09
CA SER A 373 37.92 -6.22 -53.49
C SER A 373 39.09 -6.49 -54.42
N THR A 374 39.13 -7.65 -55.09
CA THR A 374 40.19 -7.97 -56.07
C THR A 374 40.17 -7.03 -57.28
N ILE A 375 38.99 -6.69 -57.81
CA ILE A 375 38.88 -5.73 -58.93
C ILE A 375 39.40 -4.35 -58.53
N ILE A 376 39.02 -3.87 -57.35
CA ILE A 376 39.51 -2.58 -56.82
C ILE A 376 41.03 -2.63 -56.65
N SER A 377 41.56 -3.71 -56.09
CA SER A 377 43.00 -3.92 -55.92
C SER A 377 43.76 -3.92 -57.25
N LEU A 378 43.22 -4.51 -58.32
CA LEU A 378 43.82 -4.47 -59.66
C LEU A 378 43.84 -3.06 -60.25
N VAL A 379 42.79 -2.27 -60.03
CA VAL A 379 42.74 -0.86 -60.46
C VAL A 379 43.78 -0.02 -59.71
N ILE A 380 43.94 -0.26 -58.40
CA ILE A 380 44.95 0.43 -57.57
C ILE A 380 46.37 0.08 -58.00
N ASP A 381 46.65 -1.19 -58.30
CA ASP A 381 47.95 -1.64 -58.83
C ASP A 381 48.22 -1.02 -60.21
N TYR A 382 47.22 -0.96 -61.10
CA TYR A 382 47.35 -0.33 -62.41
C TYR A 382 47.67 1.18 -62.34
N ILE A 383 47.16 1.88 -61.33
CA ILE A 383 47.43 3.31 -61.10
C ILE A 383 48.82 3.54 -60.48
N GLY A 384 49.52 2.48 -60.03
CA GLY A 384 50.88 2.56 -59.50
C GLY A 384 50.95 2.95 -58.01
N PHE A 385 49.89 2.69 -57.24
CA PHE A 385 49.92 2.83 -55.78
C PHE A 385 50.75 1.72 -55.10
N SER A 386 51.16 1.95 -53.85
CA SER A 386 51.94 0.98 -53.07
C SER A 386 51.15 -0.31 -52.77
N GLU A 387 51.87 -1.42 -52.66
CA GLU A 387 51.33 -2.74 -52.29
C GLU A 387 50.60 -2.73 -50.93
N ALA A 388 51.00 -1.83 -50.03
CA ALA A 388 50.33 -1.60 -48.75
C ALA A 388 48.86 -1.19 -48.91
N ASN A 389 48.52 -0.38 -49.92
CA ASN A 389 47.13 0.03 -50.18
C ASN A 389 46.28 -1.14 -50.67
N VAL A 390 46.88 -2.03 -51.47
CA VAL A 390 46.23 -3.26 -51.95
C VAL A 390 45.90 -4.19 -50.77
N ILE A 391 46.83 -4.35 -49.83
CA ILE A 391 46.61 -5.12 -48.59
C ILE A 391 45.46 -4.53 -47.76
N MET A 392 45.39 -3.20 -47.64
CA MET A 392 44.29 -2.53 -46.90
C MET A 392 42.91 -2.81 -47.51
N VAL A 393 42.80 -2.85 -48.84
CA VAL A 393 41.53 -3.16 -49.52
C VAL A 393 41.08 -4.60 -49.24
N PHE A 394 42.03 -5.54 -49.19
CA PHE A 394 41.75 -6.93 -48.85
C PHE A 394 41.34 -7.11 -47.38
N ILE A 395 42.00 -6.41 -46.45
CA ILE A 395 41.59 -6.37 -45.04
C ILE A 395 40.18 -5.80 -44.91
N LEU A 396 39.89 -4.69 -45.59
CA LEU A 396 38.57 -4.06 -45.59
C LEU A 396 37.49 -5.01 -46.16
N GLY A 397 37.78 -5.71 -47.25
CA GLY A 397 36.89 -6.72 -47.84
C GLY A 397 36.52 -7.81 -46.84
N VAL A 398 37.51 -8.36 -46.14
CA VAL A 398 37.29 -9.39 -45.10
C VAL A 398 36.48 -8.85 -43.92
N ILE A 399 36.68 -7.59 -43.52
CA ILE A 399 35.86 -6.93 -42.49
C ILE A 399 34.40 -6.84 -42.93
N ILE A 400 34.13 -6.42 -44.17
CA ILE A 400 32.76 -6.32 -44.71
C ILE A 400 32.11 -7.71 -44.77
N VAL A 401 32.85 -8.76 -45.12
CA VAL A 401 32.36 -10.15 -45.05
C VAL A 401 31.95 -10.52 -43.63
N ASN A 402 32.81 -10.23 -42.63
CA ASN A 402 32.49 -10.45 -41.22
C ASN A 402 31.27 -9.64 -40.74
N MET A 403 31.02 -8.46 -41.30
CA MET A 403 29.86 -7.65 -40.95
C MET A 403 28.55 -8.18 -41.56
N LYS A 404 28.59 -8.74 -42.77
CA LYS A 404 27.40 -9.17 -43.52
C LYS A 404 27.02 -10.63 -43.31
N THR A 405 27.91 -11.45 -42.78
CA THR A 405 27.69 -12.88 -42.55
C THR A 405 27.57 -13.18 -41.05
N ARG A 406 26.78 -14.20 -40.67
CA ARG A 406 26.50 -14.50 -39.25
C ARG A 406 27.55 -15.40 -38.58
N GLY A 407 28.64 -15.74 -39.27
CA GLY A 407 29.60 -16.75 -38.82
C GLY A 407 31.07 -16.35 -38.99
N TYR A 408 31.87 -16.52 -37.93
CA TYR A 408 33.31 -16.24 -37.91
C TYR A 408 34.12 -17.12 -38.89
N ILE A 409 33.60 -18.30 -39.21
CA ILE A 409 34.28 -19.31 -40.05
C ILE A 409 34.41 -18.81 -41.50
N LEU A 410 33.37 -18.17 -42.05
CA LEU A 410 33.41 -17.64 -43.42
C LEU A 410 34.43 -16.52 -43.55
N GLY A 411 34.47 -15.57 -42.60
CA GLY A 411 35.47 -14.51 -42.61
C GLY A 411 36.90 -15.03 -42.45
N PHE A 412 37.10 -16.10 -41.68
CA PHE A 412 38.39 -16.79 -41.57
C PHE A 412 38.80 -17.49 -42.87
N ILE A 413 37.87 -18.17 -43.55
CA ILE A 413 38.15 -18.77 -44.86
C ILE A 413 38.47 -17.66 -45.88
N CYS A 414 37.72 -16.57 -45.88
CA CYS A 414 37.98 -15.43 -46.77
C CYS A 414 39.32 -14.73 -46.48
N SER A 415 39.78 -14.66 -45.22
CA SER A 415 41.09 -14.09 -44.92
C SER A 415 42.23 -14.94 -45.46
N ILE A 416 42.13 -16.26 -45.37
CA ILE A 416 43.09 -17.20 -45.97
C ILE A 416 43.09 -17.06 -47.50
N ILE A 417 41.91 -17.07 -48.13
CA ILE A 417 41.77 -16.90 -49.58
C ILE A 417 42.35 -15.55 -50.03
N SER A 418 42.12 -14.50 -49.24
CA SER A 418 42.66 -13.16 -49.47
C SER A 418 44.20 -13.14 -49.51
N ILE A 419 44.86 -13.87 -48.61
CA ILE A 419 46.33 -14.01 -48.61
C ILE A 419 46.82 -14.66 -49.90
N PHE A 420 46.20 -15.77 -50.29
CA PHE A 420 46.57 -16.50 -51.50
C PHE A 420 46.31 -15.68 -52.76
N LEU A 421 45.18 -14.97 -52.83
CA LEU A 421 44.87 -14.06 -53.94
C LEU A 421 45.86 -12.91 -54.02
N PHE A 422 46.23 -12.34 -52.88
CA PHE A 422 47.20 -11.27 -52.82
C PHE A 422 48.58 -11.75 -53.29
N ASN A 423 49.07 -12.87 -52.75
CA ASN A 423 50.36 -13.46 -53.14
C ASN A 423 50.41 -13.80 -54.63
N PHE A 424 49.36 -14.44 -55.16
CA PHE A 424 49.31 -14.88 -56.54
C PHE A 424 49.27 -13.73 -57.55
N LEU A 425 48.58 -12.62 -57.24
CA LEU A 425 48.35 -11.54 -58.20
C LEU A 425 49.32 -10.37 -58.09
N PHE A 426 49.82 -10.06 -56.88
CA PHE A 426 50.51 -8.80 -56.61
C PHE A 426 51.96 -8.98 -56.12
N THR A 427 52.37 -10.17 -55.67
CA THR A 427 53.76 -10.42 -55.23
C THR A 427 54.64 -10.87 -56.39
N GLU A 428 55.89 -10.43 -56.45
CA GLU A 428 56.85 -10.85 -57.48
C GLU A 428 57.53 -12.18 -57.14
N PRO A 429 57.61 -13.14 -58.10
CA PRO A 429 57.09 -13.10 -59.48
C PRO A 429 55.57 -13.31 -59.52
N ARG A 430 54.89 -12.41 -60.25
CA ARG A 430 53.42 -12.45 -60.40
C ARG A 430 52.97 -13.76 -61.03
N TYR A 431 51.80 -14.24 -60.62
CA TYR A 431 51.21 -15.53 -61.01
C TYR A 431 51.98 -16.76 -60.50
N SER A 432 52.87 -16.58 -59.52
CA SER A 432 53.51 -17.64 -58.76
C SER A 432 53.06 -17.59 -57.30
N LEU A 433 53.21 -18.71 -56.59
CA LEU A 433 53.07 -18.75 -55.12
C LEU A 433 54.43 -18.66 -54.40
N GLU A 434 55.51 -18.49 -55.15
CA GLU A 434 56.86 -18.32 -54.60
C GLU A 434 57.05 -16.92 -54.02
N VAL A 435 57.53 -16.86 -52.78
CA VAL A 435 57.73 -15.61 -52.04
C VAL A 435 59.23 -15.37 -51.90
N TYR A 436 59.78 -14.42 -52.67
CA TYR A 436 61.21 -14.09 -52.63
C TYR A 436 61.55 -12.96 -51.66
N ASP A 437 60.64 -11.99 -51.51
CA ASP A 437 60.86 -10.88 -50.58
C ASP A 437 60.51 -11.30 -49.14
N LYS A 438 61.48 -11.10 -48.24
CA LYS A 438 61.35 -11.39 -46.81
C LYS A 438 60.32 -10.49 -46.12
N SER A 439 59.96 -9.35 -46.70
CA SER A 439 58.92 -8.46 -46.16
C SER A 439 57.56 -9.17 -46.00
N TYR A 440 57.21 -10.07 -46.94
CA TYR A 440 55.95 -10.81 -46.94
C TYR A 440 55.86 -11.91 -45.89
N LEU A 441 57.00 -12.42 -45.40
CA LEU A 441 57.04 -13.35 -44.26
C LEU A 441 56.48 -12.73 -42.98
N ALA A 442 56.58 -11.41 -42.83
CA ALA A 442 55.97 -10.67 -41.71
C ALA A 442 54.53 -10.24 -42.01
N THR A 443 54.25 -9.82 -43.25
CA THR A 443 52.95 -9.29 -43.66
C THR A 443 51.82 -10.32 -43.57
N PHE A 444 52.02 -11.57 -44.03
CA PHE A 444 50.94 -12.57 -44.02
C PHE A 444 50.48 -12.95 -42.60
N PRO A 445 51.35 -13.25 -41.63
CA PRO A 445 50.93 -13.49 -40.25
C PRO A 445 50.21 -12.29 -39.63
N ILE A 446 50.70 -11.07 -39.84
CA ILE A 446 50.07 -9.84 -39.33
C ILE A 446 48.66 -9.69 -39.92
N MET A 447 48.49 -9.92 -41.22
CA MET A 447 47.19 -9.84 -41.88
C MET A 447 46.20 -10.89 -41.34
N ILE A 448 46.65 -12.12 -41.06
CA ILE A 448 45.82 -13.14 -40.40
C ILE A 448 45.41 -12.69 -39.00
N ILE A 449 46.34 -12.18 -38.18
CA ILE A 449 46.07 -11.73 -36.82
C ILE A 449 45.06 -10.57 -36.82
N VAL A 450 45.26 -9.56 -37.68
CA VAL A 450 44.37 -8.39 -37.79
C VAL A 450 42.97 -8.82 -38.22
N THR A 451 42.85 -9.66 -39.26
CA THR A 451 41.55 -10.11 -39.75
C THR A 451 40.84 -11.04 -38.76
N PHE A 452 41.56 -11.92 -38.06
CA PHE A 452 41.02 -12.80 -37.04
C PHE A 452 40.55 -12.04 -35.79
N THR A 453 41.37 -11.11 -35.31
CA THR A 453 41.03 -10.26 -34.14
C THR A 453 39.81 -9.39 -34.46
N THR A 454 39.79 -8.78 -35.65
CA THR A 454 38.65 -7.96 -36.08
C THR A 454 37.39 -8.81 -36.27
N GLY A 455 37.51 -10.03 -36.82
CA GLY A 455 36.37 -10.95 -36.98
C GLY A 455 35.78 -11.42 -35.64
N THR A 456 36.62 -11.74 -34.65
CA THR A 456 36.15 -12.14 -33.32
C THR A 456 35.52 -10.99 -32.55
N LEU A 457 36.11 -9.79 -32.61
CA LEU A 457 35.57 -8.57 -31.98
C LEU A 457 34.23 -8.16 -32.62
N THR A 458 34.14 -8.17 -33.94
CA THR A 458 32.90 -7.82 -34.67
C THR A 458 31.77 -8.77 -34.30
N ASN A 459 32.04 -10.07 -34.24
CA ASN A 459 31.04 -11.06 -33.82
C ASN A 459 30.60 -10.85 -32.36
N LYS A 460 31.53 -10.50 -31.46
CA LYS A 460 31.19 -10.18 -30.07
C LYS A 460 30.25 -8.98 -29.97
N ILE A 461 30.60 -7.87 -30.65
CA ILE A 461 29.79 -6.64 -30.68
C ILE A 461 28.40 -6.92 -31.26
N GLN A 462 28.29 -7.65 -32.37
CA GLN A 462 26.99 -7.97 -32.98
C GLN A 462 26.12 -8.84 -32.07
N LYS A 463 26.72 -9.84 -31.41
CA LYS A 463 26.00 -10.72 -30.49
C LYS A 463 25.51 -9.95 -29.27
N GLU A 464 26.34 -9.04 -28.74
CA GLU A 464 25.98 -8.17 -27.63
C GLU A 464 24.87 -7.19 -28.01
N ALA A 465 24.94 -6.56 -29.18
CA ALA A 465 23.90 -5.69 -29.71
C ALA A 465 22.56 -6.43 -29.91
N TYR A 466 22.58 -7.64 -30.44
CA TYR A 466 21.37 -8.47 -30.59
C TYR A 466 20.73 -8.81 -29.24
N ASN A 467 21.54 -9.23 -28.27
CA ASN A 467 21.06 -9.53 -26.92
C ASN A 467 20.50 -8.28 -26.21
N SER A 468 21.14 -7.12 -26.41
CA SER A 468 20.68 -5.83 -25.89
C SER A 468 19.32 -5.43 -26.48
N ALA A 469 19.16 -5.54 -27.81
CA ALA A 469 17.89 -5.23 -28.48
C ALA A 469 16.74 -6.14 -28.02
N GLN A 470 17.00 -7.43 -27.79
CA GLN A 470 16.00 -8.32 -27.20
C GLN A 470 15.62 -7.89 -25.77
N ARG A 471 16.59 -7.46 -24.97
CA ARG A 471 16.36 -6.97 -23.61
C ARG A 471 15.49 -5.71 -23.62
N GLU A 472 15.79 -4.76 -24.51
CA GLU A 472 15.01 -3.53 -24.66
C GLU A 472 13.55 -3.84 -25.00
N ASN A 473 13.30 -4.73 -25.96
CA ASN A 473 11.94 -5.12 -26.35
C ASN A 473 11.16 -5.75 -25.17
N ARG A 474 11.81 -6.64 -24.40
CA ARG A 474 11.21 -7.26 -23.19
C ARG A 474 10.84 -6.20 -22.14
N THR A 475 11.73 -5.26 -21.85
CA THR A 475 11.48 -4.18 -20.88
C THR A 475 10.35 -3.26 -21.33
N GLN A 476 10.29 -2.91 -22.62
CA GLN A 476 9.22 -2.09 -23.18
C GLN A 476 7.84 -2.75 -23.09
N ILE A 477 7.77 -4.07 -23.30
CA ILE A 477 6.54 -4.85 -23.14
C ILE A 477 6.05 -4.80 -21.68
N LEU A 478 6.93 -5.09 -20.71
CA LEU A 478 6.58 -5.07 -19.29
C LEU A 478 6.17 -3.66 -18.82
N TYR A 479 6.89 -2.63 -19.26
CA TYR A 479 6.55 -1.23 -18.97
C TYR A 479 5.15 -0.87 -19.48
N ARG A 480 4.81 -1.27 -20.72
CA ARG A 480 3.49 -1.01 -21.31
C ARG A 480 2.37 -1.71 -20.53
N VAL A 481 2.59 -2.94 -20.07
CA VAL A 481 1.65 -3.70 -19.24
C VAL A 481 1.43 -2.98 -17.91
N SER A 482 2.51 -2.65 -17.20
CA SER A 482 2.45 -1.95 -15.91
C SER A 482 1.71 -0.61 -16.02
N ARG A 483 2.05 0.22 -17.02
CA ARG A 483 1.39 1.52 -17.24
C ARG A 483 -0.12 1.39 -17.50
N LYS A 484 -0.55 0.35 -18.23
CA LYS A 484 -1.98 0.11 -18.50
C LYS A 484 -2.74 -0.36 -17.27
N LEU A 485 -2.12 -1.22 -16.44
CA LEU A 485 -2.69 -1.65 -15.17
C LEU A 485 -2.80 -0.47 -14.19
N LEU A 486 -1.82 0.44 -14.18
CA LEU A 486 -1.86 1.64 -13.36
C LEU A 486 -3.05 2.56 -13.67
N SER A 487 -3.45 2.65 -14.95
CA SER A 487 -4.59 3.47 -15.38
C SER A 487 -5.96 2.78 -15.24
N ALA A 488 -6.01 1.51 -14.83
CA ALA A 488 -7.26 0.79 -14.66
C ALA A 488 -8.00 1.26 -13.39
N THR A 489 -9.32 1.34 -13.47
CA THR A 489 -10.22 1.71 -12.37
C THR A 489 -11.21 0.57 -12.14
N GLY A 490 -11.32 0.08 -10.92
CA GLY A 490 -12.12 -1.09 -10.58
C GLY A 490 -11.40 -2.43 -10.81
N THR A 491 -11.75 -3.41 -9.98
CA THR A 491 -11.13 -4.74 -9.96
C THR A 491 -11.36 -5.53 -11.25
N ALA A 492 -12.55 -5.37 -11.86
CA ALA A 492 -12.90 -6.00 -13.13
C ALA A 492 -12.02 -5.50 -14.30
N ASP A 493 -11.73 -4.20 -14.36
CA ASP A 493 -10.90 -3.61 -15.42
C ASP A 493 -9.44 -4.03 -15.27
N VAL A 494 -8.91 -4.05 -14.04
CA VAL A 494 -7.56 -4.54 -13.74
C VAL A 494 -7.39 -5.97 -14.23
N VAL A 495 -8.31 -6.87 -13.86
CA VAL A 495 -8.28 -8.26 -14.31
C VAL A 495 -8.42 -8.37 -15.82
N GLY A 496 -9.40 -7.68 -16.41
CA GLY A 496 -9.68 -7.73 -17.85
C GLY A 496 -8.49 -7.27 -18.69
N ILE A 497 -7.81 -6.21 -18.28
CA ILE A 497 -6.57 -5.73 -18.92
C ILE A 497 -5.46 -6.76 -18.71
N GLY A 498 -5.26 -7.23 -17.47
CA GLY A 498 -4.21 -8.19 -17.11
C GLY A 498 -4.26 -9.48 -17.93
N ILE A 499 -5.40 -10.16 -17.93
CA ILE A 499 -5.56 -11.44 -18.65
C ILE A 499 -5.48 -11.25 -20.17
N LYS A 500 -5.93 -10.11 -20.70
CA LYS A 500 -5.82 -9.78 -22.13
C LYS A 500 -4.38 -9.63 -22.58
N TYR A 501 -3.54 -8.97 -21.78
CA TYR A 501 -2.11 -8.83 -22.09
C TYR A 501 -1.37 -10.15 -21.92
N LEU A 502 -1.62 -10.89 -20.83
CA LEU A 502 -1.06 -12.23 -20.62
C LEU A 502 -1.38 -13.17 -21.79
N SER A 503 -2.64 -13.21 -22.20
CA SER A 503 -3.08 -14.07 -23.30
C SER A 503 -2.39 -13.72 -24.63
N ARG A 504 -2.16 -12.42 -24.89
CA ARG A 504 -1.42 -11.97 -26.10
C ARG A 504 0.07 -12.29 -26.03
N LEU A 505 0.69 -12.22 -24.86
CA LEU A 505 2.11 -12.49 -24.68
C LEU A 505 2.43 -13.99 -24.75
N LEU A 506 1.53 -14.82 -24.22
CA LEU A 506 1.71 -16.26 -24.16
C LEU A 506 1.05 -17.00 -25.33
N GLU A 507 0.27 -16.29 -26.15
CA GLU A 507 -0.58 -16.84 -27.22
C GLU A 507 -1.50 -17.98 -26.74
N ARG A 508 -1.95 -17.89 -25.47
CA ARG A 508 -2.74 -18.92 -24.77
C ARG A 508 -4.00 -18.33 -24.14
N THR A 509 -4.98 -19.17 -23.86
CA THR A 509 -6.17 -18.78 -23.07
C THR A 509 -5.77 -18.55 -21.61
N VAL A 510 -6.24 -17.44 -21.03
CA VAL A 510 -5.97 -17.06 -19.63
C VAL A 510 -7.29 -16.81 -18.93
N ILE A 511 -7.41 -17.31 -17.70
CA ILE A 511 -8.59 -17.20 -16.84
C ILE A 511 -8.20 -16.58 -15.50
N CYS A 512 -9.08 -15.79 -14.89
CA CYS A 512 -8.86 -15.23 -13.56
C CYS A 512 -10.15 -15.26 -12.75
N TYR A 513 -10.08 -15.81 -11.55
CA TYR A 513 -11.15 -15.80 -10.57
C TYR A 513 -10.86 -14.72 -9.53
N LEU A 514 -11.81 -13.82 -9.30
CA LEU A 514 -11.75 -12.89 -8.16
C LEU A 514 -12.37 -13.55 -6.93
N THR A 515 -12.01 -13.05 -5.75
CA THR A 515 -12.52 -13.54 -4.47
C THR A 515 -13.41 -12.48 -3.80
N GLN A 516 -14.51 -12.93 -3.22
CA GLN A 516 -15.37 -12.13 -2.34
C GLN A 516 -15.91 -13.05 -1.24
N ASP A 517 -15.84 -12.61 0.02
CA ASP A 517 -16.31 -13.38 1.19
C ASP A 517 -15.78 -14.83 1.24
N ASN A 518 -14.49 -15.00 0.94
CA ASN A 518 -13.81 -16.30 0.92
C ASN A 518 -14.38 -17.30 -0.11
N LYS A 519 -15.05 -16.82 -1.16
CA LYS A 519 -15.54 -17.61 -2.30
C LYS A 519 -15.00 -17.07 -3.61
N LEU A 520 -14.81 -17.95 -4.58
CA LEU A 520 -14.45 -17.57 -5.95
C LEU A 520 -15.69 -17.09 -6.70
N LEU A 521 -15.58 -15.94 -7.35
CA LEU A 521 -16.58 -15.37 -8.24
C LEU A 521 -16.50 -15.99 -9.63
N THR A 522 -17.47 -15.65 -10.49
CA THR A 522 -17.45 -16.04 -11.91
C THR A 522 -16.14 -15.59 -12.57
N PRO A 523 -15.44 -16.48 -13.29
CA PRO A 523 -14.13 -16.16 -13.83
C PRO A 523 -14.20 -15.21 -15.03
N PHE A 524 -13.20 -14.34 -15.11
CA PHE A 524 -12.86 -13.59 -16.32
C PHE A 524 -12.00 -14.47 -17.22
N ILE A 525 -12.33 -14.54 -18.51
CA ILE A 525 -11.58 -15.35 -19.49
C ILE A 525 -11.23 -14.52 -20.72
N TYR A 526 -10.02 -14.70 -21.22
CA TYR A 526 -9.58 -14.09 -22.47
C TYR A 526 -8.78 -15.10 -23.31
N THR A 527 -9.10 -15.16 -24.61
CA THR A 527 -8.49 -16.06 -25.59
C THR A 527 -7.83 -15.25 -26.70
N SER A 528 -6.58 -15.60 -27.04
CA SER A 528 -5.79 -14.88 -28.06
C SER A 528 -6.32 -15.09 -29.49
N ASN A 529 -6.79 -16.31 -29.80
CA ASN A 529 -7.32 -16.66 -31.12
C ASN A 529 -8.85 -16.50 -31.19
N LYS A 530 -9.33 -15.66 -32.11
CA LYS A 530 -10.77 -15.44 -32.37
C LYS A 530 -11.53 -16.67 -32.91
N GLY A 531 -10.85 -17.78 -33.20
CA GLY A 531 -11.41 -18.96 -33.88
C GLY A 531 -11.61 -20.22 -33.02
N GLU A 532 -10.87 -20.39 -31.92
CA GLU A 532 -11.02 -21.56 -31.05
C GLU A 532 -11.64 -21.14 -29.72
N LYS A 533 -12.90 -21.54 -29.51
CA LYS A 533 -13.53 -21.48 -28.18
C LYS A 533 -12.91 -22.57 -27.31
N ASP A 534 -11.68 -22.37 -26.86
CA ASP A 534 -11.01 -23.24 -25.89
C ASP A 534 -11.69 -23.08 -24.51
N ARG A 535 -12.88 -23.66 -24.36
CA ARG A 535 -13.71 -23.66 -23.13
C ARG A 535 -13.28 -24.73 -22.13
N THR A 536 -12.18 -25.41 -22.40
CA THR A 536 -11.65 -26.50 -21.57
C THR A 536 -11.32 -26.04 -20.14
N LEU A 537 -10.81 -24.81 -19.99
CA LEU A 537 -10.54 -24.17 -18.69
C LEU A 537 -11.79 -23.77 -17.90
N LEU A 538 -12.99 -23.86 -18.49
CA LEU A 538 -14.28 -23.63 -17.83
C LEU A 538 -14.95 -24.93 -17.37
N SER A 539 -14.25 -26.07 -17.44
CA SER A 539 -14.80 -27.33 -16.94
C SER A 539 -14.83 -27.35 -15.41
N LYS A 540 -15.77 -28.13 -14.83
CA LYS A 540 -15.90 -28.27 -13.37
C LYS A 540 -14.64 -28.80 -12.71
N ASP A 541 -13.87 -29.64 -13.41
CA ASP A 541 -12.62 -30.19 -12.92
C ASP A 541 -11.56 -29.09 -12.77
N GLU A 542 -11.47 -28.19 -13.76
CA GLU A 542 -10.53 -27.06 -13.73
C GLU A 542 -10.94 -25.99 -12.71
N GLU A 543 -12.24 -25.76 -12.52
CA GLU A 543 -12.76 -24.90 -11.45
C GLU A 543 -12.41 -25.47 -10.06
N ALA A 544 -12.48 -26.79 -9.87
CA ALA A 544 -12.07 -27.44 -8.63
C ALA A 544 -10.56 -27.27 -8.37
N VAL A 545 -9.73 -27.29 -9.40
CA VAL A 545 -8.28 -27.00 -9.27
C VAL A 545 -8.06 -25.55 -8.85
N ALA A 546 -8.76 -24.59 -9.47
CA ALA A 546 -8.68 -23.17 -9.07
C ALA A 546 -9.15 -22.95 -7.62
N HIS A 547 -10.22 -23.62 -7.21
CA HIS A 547 -10.71 -23.58 -5.83
C HIS A 547 -9.72 -24.20 -4.83
N TRP A 548 -9.07 -25.30 -5.20
CA TRP A 548 -8.02 -25.90 -4.37
C TRP A 548 -6.83 -24.95 -4.21
N THR A 549 -6.40 -24.30 -5.31
CA THR A 549 -5.35 -23.28 -5.31
C THR A 549 -5.69 -22.13 -4.38
N PHE A 550 -6.95 -21.67 -4.39
CA PHE A 550 -7.44 -20.64 -3.48
C PHE A 550 -7.37 -21.07 -2.01
N LEU A 551 -7.82 -22.27 -1.66
CA LEU A 551 -7.85 -22.74 -0.26
C LEU A 551 -6.46 -23.05 0.31
N ASN A 552 -5.52 -23.50 -0.52
CA ASN A 552 -4.24 -24.04 -0.07
C ASN A 552 -3.05 -23.09 -0.27
N ASP A 553 -3.27 -21.91 -0.86
CA ASP A 553 -2.23 -20.91 -1.13
C ASP A 553 -1.02 -21.48 -1.90
N LYS A 554 -1.30 -22.35 -2.88
CA LYS A 554 -0.28 -23.11 -3.62
C LYS A 554 -0.63 -23.24 -5.09
N GLU A 555 0.40 -23.19 -5.94
CA GLU A 555 0.29 -23.47 -7.37
C GLU A 555 -0.25 -24.89 -7.61
N ALA A 556 -1.10 -25.04 -8.63
CA ALA A 556 -1.66 -26.32 -9.00
C ALA A 556 -1.87 -26.44 -10.52
N GLY A 557 -2.01 -27.68 -10.99
CA GLY A 557 -2.33 -27.99 -12.38
C GLY A 557 -1.11 -28.42 -13.21
N ALA A 558 -1.21 -28.24 -14.52
CA ALA A 558 -0.22 -28.70 -15.49
C ALA A 558 1.19 -28.16 -15.20
N GLY A 559 2.13 -29.06 -14.93
CA GLY A 559 3.53 -28.70 -14.62
C GLY A 559 3.85 -28.62 -13.12
N THR A 560 2.86 -28.82 -12.24
CA THR A 560 3.05 -28.92 -10.78
C THR A 560 2.90 -30.37 -10.29
N ASN A 561 3.18 -30.61 -9.00
CA ASN A 561 3.00 -31.92 -8.36
C ASN A 561 1.54 -32.17 -7.93
N THR A 562 0.68 -31.15 -7.96
CA THR A 562 -0.70 -31.20 -7.49
C THR A 562 -1.65 -31.03 -8.69
N PHE A 563 -2.56 -31.97 -8.92
CA PHE A 563 -3.45 -31.96 -10.10
C PHE A 563 -2.68 -31.90 -11.43
N TYR A 564 -1.58 -32.65 -11.56
CA TYR A 564 -0.71 -32.66 -12.75
C TYR A 564 -1.42 -32.97 -14.08
N GLY A 565 -2.58 -33.63 -14.03
CA GLY A 565 -3.42 -33.98 -15.18
C GLY A 565 -4.39 -32.88 -15.64
N ALA A 566 -4.45 -31.75 -14.92
CA ALA A 566 -5.24 -30.60 -15.34
C ALA A 566 -4.73 -30.02 -16.67
N LYS A 567 -5.61 -29.34 -17.38
CA LYS A 567 -5.35 -28.68 -18.66
C LYS A 567 -4.86 -27.24 -18.48
N GLY A 568 -5.07 -26.64 -17.30
CA GLY A 568 -4.52 -25.34 -16.91
C GLY A 568 -3.39 -25.43 -15.89
N TYR A 569 -2.57 -24.39 -15.85
CA TYR A 569 -1.67 -24.07 -14.73
C TYR A 569 -2.30 -22.92 -13.93
N TYR A 570 -2.41 -23.03 -12.61
CA TYR A 570 -3.10 -22.09 -11.72
C TYR A 570 -2.19 -21.57 -10.61
N MET A 571 -2.28 -20.27 -10.32
CA MET A 571 -1.49 -19.56 -9.32
C MET A 571 -2.39 -18.62 -8.49
N PRO A 572 -2.23 -18.57 -7.15
CA PRO A 572 -2.94 -17.59 -6.32
C PRO A 572 -2.33 -16.19 -6.46
N LEU A 573 -3.18 -15.16 -6.42
CA LEU A 573 -2.78 -13.74 -6.36
C LEU A 573 -2.79 -13.29 -4.90
N LYS A 574 -1.63 -13.17 -4.26
CA LYS A 574 -1.47 -12.97 -2.80
C LYS A 574 -0.83 -11.62 -2.42
N SER A 575 -1.49 -10.83 -1.54
CA SER A 575 -0.93 -9.67 -0.77
C SER A 575 -0.92 -10.00 0.70
N ASN A 576 0.17 -9.71 1.44
CA ASN A 576 0.11 -9.58 2.92
C ASN A 576 -0.68 -10.70 3.63
N GLY A 577 -0.62 -11.95 3.14
CA GLY A 577 -1.34 -13.11 3.70
C GLY A 577 -2.79 -13.32 3.21
N LYS A 578 -3.35 -12.44 2.38
CA LYS A 578 -4.70 -12.53 1.78
C LYS A 578 -4.64 -12.84 0.28
N ILE A 579 -5.45 -13.80 -0.15
CA ILE A 579 -5.59 -14.18 -1.57
C ILE A 579 -6.73 -13.35 -2.17
N LEU A 580 -6.42 -12.57 -3.21
CA LEU A 580 -7.37 -11.68 -3.90
C LEU A 580 -8.05 -12.39 -5.09
N GLY A 581 -7.40 -13.41 -5.64
CA GLY A 581 -7.88 -14.15 -6.79
C GLY A 581 -7.00 -15.34 -7.15
N VAL A 582 -7.42 -16.09 -8.16
CA VAL A 582 -6.64 -17.20 -8.75
C VAL A 582 -6.54 -16.98 -10.25
N LEU A 583 -5.32 -16.98 -10.76
CA LEU A 583 -5.03 -16.81 -12.19
C LEU A 583 -4.65 -18.15 -12.80
N GLY A 584 -5.17 -18.46 -13.98
CA GLY A 584 -4.91 -19.70 -14.71
C GLY A 584 -4.54 -19.48 -16.18
N VAL A 585 -3.74 -20.37 -16.75
CA VAL A 585 -3.35 -20.34 -18.17
C VAL A 585 -3.41 -21.74 -18.80
N SER A 586 -3.88 -21.80 -20.05
CA SER A 586 -4.02 -23.05 -20.80
C SER A 586 -2.67 -23.69 -21.11
N CYS A 587 -2.56 -24.99 -20.82
CA CYS A 587 -1.41 -25.84 -21.12
C CYS A 587 -1.74 -26.92 -22.16
N ILE A 588 -2.83 -26.76 -22.92
CA ILE A 588 -3.25 -27.71 -23.97
C ILE A 588 -2.25 -27.78 -25.11
N SER A 589 -1.65 -26.64 -25.49
CA SER A 589 -0.57 -26.56 -26.47
C SER A 589 0.79 -27.05 -25.94
N GLY A 590 0.83 -27.56 -24.70
CA GLY A 590 2.03 -28.02 -24.00
C GLY A 590 2.27 -27.27 -22.69
N LYS A 591 3.11 -27.85 -21.82
CA LYS A 591 3.51 -27.22 -20.54
C LYS A 591 4.16 -25.85 -20.79
N LEU A 592 4.02 -24.94 -19.84
CA LEU A 592 4.72 -23.64 -19.88
C LEU A 592 6.23 -23.87 -19.90
N LYS A 593 6.92 -23.21 -20.83
CA LYS A 593 8.39 -23.14 -20.79
C LYS A 593 8.82 -22.22 -19.63
N PRO A 594 10.06 -22.35 -19.11
CA PRO A 594 10.54 -21.48 -18.04
C PRO A 594 10.39 -19.98 -18.33
N GLU A 595 10.65 -19.56 -19.58
CA GLU A 595 10.46 -18.16 -20.01
C GLU A 595 8.98 -17.73 -20.00
N GLU A 596 8.07 -18.63 -20.40
CA GLU A 596 6.62 -18.39 -20.40
C GLU A 596 6.07 -18.33 -18.96
N LYS A 597 6.56 -19.21 -18.08
CA LYS A 597 6.23 -19.22 -16.64
C LYS A 597 6.67 -17.92 -15.98
N PHE A 598 7.90 -17.47 -16.24
CA PHE A 598 8.43 -16.22 -15.70
C PHE A 598 7.60 -15.00 -16.14
N ILE A 599 7.20 -14.93 -17.42
CA ILE A 599 6.32 -13.85 -17.91
C ILE A 599 4.96 -13.92 -17.22
N PHE A 600 4.39 -15.12 -17.07
CA PHE A 600 3.12 -15.32 -16.38
C PHE A 600 3.19 -14.83 -14.92
N GLU A 601 4.18 -15.27 -14.15
CA GLU A 601 4.40 -14.86 -12.75
C GLU A 601 4.64 -13.36 -12.61
N THR A 602 5.46 -12.77 -13.50
CA THR A 602 5.78 -11.33 -13.48
C THR A 602 4.52 -10.49 -13.69
N VAL A 603 3.71 -10.81 -14.71
CA VAL A 603 2.49 -10.06 -14.98
C VAL A 603 1.41 -10.37 -13.95
N ALA A 604 1.32 -11.60 -13.44
CA ALA A 604 0.44 -11.96 -12.32
C ALA A 604 0.71 -11.08 -11.10
N SER A 605 1.99 -10.88 -10.76
CA SER A 605 2.41 -9.97 -9.68
C SER A 605 1.97 -8.52 -9.93
N GLN A 606 2.06 -8.03 -11.17
CA GLN A 606 1.59 -6.67 -11.51
C GLN A 606 0.06 -6.54 -11.43
N ILE A 607 -0.70 -7.55 -11.90
CA ILE A 607 -2.16 -7.60 -11.78
C ILE A 607 -2.56 -7.57 -10.31
N TYR A 608 -1.86 -8.36 -9.51
CA TYR A 608 -2.03 -8.45 -8.08
C TYR A 608 -1.82 -7.08 -7.38
N ILE A 609 -0.71 -6.38 -7.64
CA ILE A 609 -0.45 -5.05 -7.05
C ILE A 609 -1.56 -4.06 -7.42
N ALA A 610 -2.01 -4.09 -8.67
CA ALA A 610 -3.09 -3.22 -9.14
C ALA A 610 -4.44 -3.55 -8.49
N LEU A 611 -4.74 -4.83 -8.24
CA LEU A 611 -5.93 -5.29 -7.53
C LEU A 611 -5.92 -4.86 -6.06
N ASP A 612 -4.79 -5.04 -5.37
CA ASP A 612 -4.65 -4.67 -3.95
C ASP A 612 -4.87 -3.17 -3.77
N ARG A 613 -4.27 -2.36 -4.65
CA ARG A 613 -4.49 -0.91 -4.69
C ARG A 613 -5.97 -0.54 -4.84
N GLU A 614 -6.69 -1.20 -5.73
CA GLU A 614 -8.10 -0.89 -5.99
C GLU A 614 -8.99 -1.25 -4.80
N ILE A 615 -8.76 -2.43 -4.20
CA ILE A 615 -9.48 -2.88 -3.00
C ILE A 615 -9.19 -1.95 -1.82
N LEU A 616 -7.95 -1.51 -1.65
CA LEU A 616 -7.57 -0.53 -0.62
C LEU A 616 -8.23 0.84 -0.87
N ALA A 617 -8.30 1.30 -2.12
CA ALA A 617 -8.98 2.54 -2.46
C ALA A 617 -10.49 2.48 -2.16
N GLU A 618 -11.14 1.35 -2.47
CA GLU A 618 -12.56 1.14 -2.21
C GLU A 618 -12.86 1.06 -0.70
N THR A 619 -12.06 0.31 0.05
CA THR A 619 -12.20 0.21 1.52
C THR A 619 -11.96 1.55 2.22
N GLN A 620 -10.99 2.35 1.75
CA GLN A 620 -10.75 3.69 2.26
C GLN A 620 -11.92 4.64 1.96
N LYS A 621 -12.50 4.56 0.75
CA LYS A 621 -13.69 5.33 0.38
C LYS A 621 -14.88 5.00 1.30
N ASN A 622 -15.13 3.71 1.55
CA ASN A 622 -16.22 3.29 2.43
C ASN A 622 -15.99 3.71 3.89
N SER A 623 -14.77 3.55 4.40
CA SER A 623 -14.40 3.99 5.76
C SER A 623 -14.57 5.51 5.92
N LYS A 624 -14.24 6.30 4.89
CA LYS A 624 -14.44 7.74 4.91
C LYS A 624 -15.92 8.12 4.99
N LEU A 625 -16.79 7.44 4.23
CA LEU A 625 -18.23 7.65 4.28
C LEU A 625 -18.80 7.31 5.67
N GLU A 626 -18.31 6.24 6.29
CA GLU A 626 -18.70 5.84 7.64
C GLU A 626 -18.28 6.87 8.70
N ILE A 627 -17.03 7.35 8.63
CA ILE A 627 -16.52 8.41 9.52
C ILE A 627 -17.31 9.71 9.35
N GLU A 628 -17.66 10.09 8.11
CA GLU A 628 -18.50 11.26 7.86
C GLU A 628 -19.90 11.09 8.45
N SER A 629 -20.51 9.91 8.31
CA SER A 629 -21.81 9.60 8.91
C SER A 629 -21.77 9.67 10.45
N GLU A 630 -20.77 9.06 11.09
CA GLU A 630 -20.58 9.12 12.54
C GLU A 630 -20.29 10.53 13.05
N ARG A 631 -19.51 11.34 12.30
CA ARG A 631 -19.29 12.75 12.62
C ARG A 631 -20.58 13.56 12.58
N LEU A 632 -21.40 13.37 11.54
CA LEU A 632 -22.71 14.01 11.45
C LEU A 632 -23.55 13.63 12.65
N ARG A 633 -23.70 12.33 12.94
CA ARG A 633 -24.44 11.80 14.11
C ARG A 633 -23.96 12.41 15.43
N SER A 634 -22.65 12.48 15.66
CA SER A 634 -22.08 13.07 16.87
C SER A 634 -22.35 14.57 16.99
N ASN A 635 -22.32 15.32 15.88
CA ASN A 635 -22.64 16.74 15.88
C ASN A 635 -24.12 16.96 16.21
N LEU A 636 -25.03 16.11 15.70
CA LEU A 636 -26.46 16.17 16.03
C LEU A 636 -26.70 16.01 17.53
N LEU A 637 -26.14 14.96 18.13
CA LEU A 637 -26.29 14.68 19.56
C LEU A 637 -25.76 15.83 20.43
N ARG A 638 -24.67 16.48 20.00
CA ARG A 638 -24.10 17.64 20.69
C ARG A 638 -25.02 18.86 20.63
N SER A 639 -25.60 19.16 19.47
CA SER A 639 -26.56 20.27 19.32
C SER A 639 -27.80 20.04 20.18
N ILE A 640 -28.39 18.85 20.10
CA ILE A 640 -29.57 18.47 20.90
C ILE A 640 -29.29 18.63 22.40
N SER A 641 -28.12 18.19 22.86
CA SER A 641 -27.74 18.30 24.27
C SER A 641 -27.63 19.76 24.75
N HIS A 642 -27.13 20.65 23.89
CA HIS A 642 -27.05 22.08 24.19
C HIS A 642 -28.45 22.71 24.26
N ASP A 643 -29.28 22.38 23.28
CA ASP A 643 -30.63 22.92 23.14
C ASP A 643 -31.57 22.46 24.26
N LEU A 644 -31.42 21.23 24.76
CA LEU A 644 -32.14 20.75 25.95
C LEU A 644 -31.68 21.44 27.24
N ARG A 645 -30.40 21.77 27.37
CA ARG A 645 -29.83 22.32 28.61
C ARG A 645 -30.34 23.73 28.92
N SER A 646 -30.53 24.56 27.89
CA SER A 646 -30.94 25.96 28.06
C SER A 646 -32.30 26.13 28.76
N PRO A 647 -33.42 25.51 28.31
CA PRO A 647 -34.70 25.61 29.00
C PRO A 647 -34.70 24.87 30.34
N LEU A 648 -33.96 23.75 30.48
CA LEU A 648 -33.84 23.06 31.77
C LEU A 648 -33.17 23.95 32.83
N ALA A 649 -32.16 24.75 32.43
CA ALA A 649 -31.54 25.74 33.29
C ALA A 649 -32.51 26.89 33.61
N GLY A 650 -33.30 27.35 32.63
CA GLY A 650 -34.35 28.37 32.80
C GLY A 650 -35.41 27.94 33.80
N ILE A 651 -36.03 26.77 33.58
CA ILE A 651 -37.00 26.15 34.48
C ILE A 651 -36.43 26.02 35.89
N LYS A 652 -35.22 25.45 36.03
CA LYS A 652 -34.58 25.28 37.34
C LYS A 652 -34.36 26.62 38.04
N GLY A 653 -33.89 27.64 37.33
CA GLY A 653 -33.65 28.97 37.88
C GLY A 653 -34.94 29.66 38.34
N ALA A 654 -35.98 29.63 37.51
CA ALA A 654 -37.29 30.19 37.83
C ALA A 654 -37.94 29.49 39.03
N VAL A 655 -37.94 28.16 39.03
CA VAL A 655 -38.47 27.36 40.15
C VAL A 655 -37.68 27.59 41.44
N SER A 656 -36.34 27.63 41.38
CA SER A 656 -35.51 27.89 42.58
C SER A 656 -35.78 29.28 43.15
N THR A 657 -35.94 30.30 42.28
CA THR A 657 -36.26 31.67 42.71
C THR A 657 -37.64 31.76 43.37
N ILE A 658 -38.64 31.04 42.84
CA ILE A 658 -39.98 30.98 43.45
C ILE A 658 -39.92 30.27 44.82
N ILE A 659 -39.12 29.20 44.95
CA ILE A 659 -39.00 28.44 46.21
C ILE A 659 -38.24 29.24 47.28
N GLU A 660 -37.10 29.85 46.93
CA GLU A 660 -36.19 30.51 47.87
C GLU A 660 -36.65 31.92 48.26
N THR A 661 -37.18 32.68 47.29
CA THR A 661 -37.49 34.12 47.43
C THR A 661 -38.96 34.43 47.18
N GLY A 662 -39.83 33.42 47.11
CA GLY A 662 -41.25 33.52 46.75
C GLY A 662 -42.07 34.52 47.57
N ASN A 663 -41.70 34.74 48.84
CA ASN A 663 -42.38 35.69 49.73
C ASN A 663 -41.89 37.14 49.57
N LEU A 664 -40.78 37.36 48.86
CA LEU A 664 -40.12 38.65 48.65
C LEU A 664 -40.34 39.20 47.22
N ILE A 665 -40.80 38.35 46.29
CA ILE A 665 -41.11 38.73 44.91
C ILE A 665 -42.58 39.15 44.77
N SER A 666 -42.85 40.10 43.87
CA SER A 666 -44.23 40.52 43.61
C SER A 666 -45.03 39.40 42.94
N GLU A 667 -46.34 39.37 43.19
CA GLU A 667 -47.28 38.44 42.52
C GLU A 667 -47.14 38.46 40.98
N LYS A 668 -46.88 39.64 40.43
CA LYS A 668 -46.62 39.82 39.00
C LYS A 668 -45.37 39.07 38.54
N THR A 669 -44.25 39.21 39.27
CA THR A 669 -42.98 38.53 38.95
C THR A 669 -43.10 37.02 39.13
N ARG A 670 -43.86 36.58 40.14
CA ARG A 670 -44.15 35.15 40.35
C ARG A 670 -44.92 34.56 39.18
N MET A 671 -45.91 35.28 38.66
CA MET A 671 -46.68 34.85 37.49
C MET A 671 -45.80 34.81 36.23
N GLU A 672 -44.94 35.82 36.02
CA GLU A 672 -43.98 35.85 34.89
C GLU A 672 -43.00 34.66 34.93
N LEU A 673 -42.49 34.28 36.11
CA LEU A 673 -41.62 33.12 36.27
C LEU A 673 -42.37 31.79 36.01
N LEU A 674 -43.63 31.67 36.44
CA LEU A 674 -44.46 30.49 36.17
C LEU A 674 -44.83 30.36 34.69
N GLU A 675 -45.15 31.47 34.02
CA GLU A 675 -45.35 31.51 32.56
C GLU A 675 -44.07 31.08 31.83
N GLY A 676 -42.90 31.58 32.24
CA GLY A 676 -41.62 31.15 31.68
C GLY A 676 -41.35 29.65 31.85
N VAL A 677 -41.66 29.06 33.01
CA VAL A 677 -41.56 27.61 33.23
C VAL A 677 -42.50 26.82 32.33
N TYR A 678 -43.73 27.30 32.15
CA TYR A 678 -44.71 26.68 31.28
C TYR A 678 -44.25 26.69 29.81
N ASP A 679 -43.78 27.84 29.33
CA ASP A 679 -43.29 28.02 27.96
C ASP A 679 -42.05 27.15 27.67
N ASP A 680 -41.07 27.12 28.59
CA ASP A 680 -39.87 26.29 28.46
C ASP A 680 -40.21 24.78 28.45
N THR A 681 -41.25 24.37 29.20
CA THR A 681 -41.73 22.98 29.23
C THR A 681 -42.45 22.62 27.93
N GLU A 682 -43.32 23.50 27.43
CA GLU A 682 -44.00 23.29 26.15
C GLU A 682 -43.00 23.21 24.99
N TRP A 683 -41.94 24.02 25.04
CA TRP A 683 -40.85 23.97 24.08
C TRP A 683 -40.09 22.65 24.13
N LEU A 684 -39.76 22.14 25.33
CA LEU A 684 -39.08 20.86 25.51
C LEU A 684 -39.89 19.69 24.95
N ILE A 685 -41.20 19.67 25.18
CA ILE A 685 -42.10 18.65 24.62
C ILE A 685 -42.02 18.65 23.09
N ARG A 686 -42.14 19.83 22.46
CA ARG A 686 -42.04 19.95 20.99
C ARG A 686 -40.67 19.52 20.47
N LEU A 687 -39.59 19.82 21.20
CA LEU A 687 -38.25 19.42 20.80
C LEU A 687 -38.10 17.89 20.80
N VAL A 688 -38.59 17.23 21.85
CA VAL A 688 -38.56 15.76 21.97
C VAL A 688 -39.43 15.11 20.89
N GLU A 689 -40.63 15.63 20.63
CA GLU A 689 -41.51 15.15 19.56
C GLU A 689 -40.85 15.28 18.19
N ASN A 690 -40.25 16.43 17.87
CA ASN A 690 -39.52 16.63 16.62
C ASN A 690 -38.32 15.69 16.47
N LEU A 691 -37.61 15.39 17.57
CA LEU A 691 -36.51 14.44 17.58
C LEU A 691 -37.01 13.00 17.35
N LEU A 692 -38.10 12.59 18.02
CA LEU A 692 -38.72 11.29 17.82
C LEU A 692 -39.21 11.13 16.38
N SER A 693 -39.85 12.15 15.81
CA SER A 693 -40.19 12.18 14.38
C SER A 693 -38.95 11.98 13.51
N MET A 694 -37.86 12.70 13.77
CA MET A 694 -36.62 12.57 13.00
C MET A 694 -36.05 11.14 13.02
N THR A 695 -35.98 10.52 14.20
CA THR A 695 -35.47 9.13 14.33
C THR A 695 -36.32 8.10 13.59
N ARG A 696 -37.62 8.38 13.39
CA ARG A 696 -38.50 7.52 12.58
C ARG A 696 -38.23 7.66 11.08
N PHE A 697 -37.87 8.86 10.62
CA PHE A 697 -37.55 9.12 9.20
C PHE A 697 -36.12 8.70 8.80
N ASP A 698 -35.13 8.79 9.71
CA ASP A 698 -33.73 8.46 9.40
C ASP A 698 -33.43 6.96 9.20
N GLY A 699 -34.29 6.07 9.71
CA GLY A 699 -34.09 4.63 9.60
C GLY A 699 -34.50 4.00 8.28
N GLY A 700 -35.02 4.77 7.30
CA GLY A 700 -35.55 4.24 6.02
C GLY A 700 -36.74 3.27 6.16
N ASN A 701 -37.22 3.03 7.38
CA ASN A 701 -38.14 1.94 7.72
C ASN A 701 -39.59 2.38 7.94
N MET A 702 -39.93 3.66 7.74
CA MET A 702 -41.29 4.12 7.95
C MET A 702 -42.14 3.95 6.70
N LYS A 703 -42.98 2.92 6.68
CA LYS A 703 -44.09 2.80 5.73
C LYS A 703 -45.22 3.73 6.17
N VAL A 704 -45.44 4.81 5.44
CA VAL A 704 -46.60 5.70 5.64
C VAL A 704 -47.87 4.91 5.35
N LYS A 705 -48.84 4.93 6.26
CA LYS A 705 -50.15 4.31 6.04
C LYS A 705 -51.08 5.33 5.41
N LYS A 706 -51.26 5.25 4.09
CA LYS A 706 -52.16 6.13 3.35
C LYS A 706 -53.61 5.61 3.46
N SER A 707 -54.53 6.46 3.92
CA SER A 707 -55.98 6.26 3.83
C SER A 707 -56.60 7.35 2.96
N MET A 708 -57.78 7.11 2.39
CA MET A 708 -58.51 8.17 1.70
C MET A 708 -59.03 9.16 2.75
N GLU A 709 -58.41 10.33 2.81
CA GLU A 709 -58.72 11.38 3.77
C GLU A 709 -59.36 12.58 3.06
N ILE A 710 -60.29 13.25 3.74
CA ILE A 710 -60.93 14.47 3.25
C ILE A 710 -59.99 15.66 3.52
N VAL A 711 -59.55 16.32 2.46
CA VAL A 711 -58.54 17.38 2.55
C VAL A 711 -59.01 18.57 3.40
N GLU A 712 -60.29 18.92 3.31
CA GLU A 712 -60.91 19.99 4.07
C GLU A 712 -60.89 19.72 5.57
N GLU A 713 -61.06 18.46 6.00
CA GLU A 713 -61.02 18.06 7.40
C GLU A 713 -59.59 18.20 7.96
N VAL A 714 -58.58 17.73 7.24
CA VAL A 714 -57.17 17.85 7.66
C VAL A 714 -56.75 19.31 7.79
N VAL A 715 -57.16 20.17 6.85
CA VAL A 715 -56.88 21.62 6.93
C VAL A 715 -57.64 22.25 8.09
N TYR A 716 -58.90 21.88 8.31
CA TYR A 716 -59.71 22.38 9.41
C TYR A 716 -59.11 22.02 10.77
N GLU A 717 -58.70 20.76 10.97
CA GLU A 717 -58.06 20.30 12.21
C GLU A 717 -56.76 21.05 12.50
N ALA A 718 -55.88 21.18 11.49
CA ALA A 718 -54.62 21.93 11.64
C ALA A 718 -54.86 23.40 12.01
N VAL A 719 -55.85 24.05 11.39
CA VAL A 719 -56.26 25.42 11.71
C VAL A 719 -56.86 25.51 13.11
N GLN A 720 -57.71 24.58 13.50
CA GLN A 720 -58.35 24.55 14.81
C GLN A 720 -57.33 24.38 15.93
N ARG A 721 -56.35 23.47 15.79
CA ARG A 721 -55.27 23.29 16.79
C ARG A 721 -54.38 24.53 16.91
N THR A 722 -54.15 25.24 15.82
CA THR A 722 -53.30 26.44 15.82
C THR A 722 -54.07 27.71 16.22
N SER A 723 -55.41 27.71 16.14
CA SER A 723 -56.29 28.87 16.38
C SER A 723 -56.09 29.53 17.75
N LYS A 724 -55.84 28.75 18.82
CA LYS A 724 -55.60 29.27 20.18
C LYS A 724 -54.34 30.16 20.25
N ARG A 725 -53.33 29.87 19.45
CA ARG A 725 -52.06 30.61 19.35
C ARG A 725 -52.14 31.76 18.33
N LEU A 726 -53.09 31.69 17.40
CA LEU A 726 -53.34 32.66 16.34
C LEU A 726 -54.30 33.80 16.73
N LYS A 727 -54.64 33.99 18.02
CA LYS A 727 -55.61 35.01 18.48
C LYS A 727 -55.38 36.43 17.93
N ASN A 728 -54.13 36.78 17.64
CA ASN A 728 -53.73 38.10 17.13
C ASN A 728 -53.51 38.12 15.60
N HIS A 729 -53.94 37.09 14.86
CA HIS A 729 -53.75 36.95 13.41
C HIS A 729 -55.05 36.48 12.74
N LYS A 730 -55.29 36.93 11.51
CA LYS A 730 -56.46 36.48 10.73
C LYS A 730 -56.05 35.35 9.80
N ILE A 731 -56.68 34.18 9.95
CA ILE A 731 -56.47 33.04 9.03
C ILE A 731 -57.54 33.09 7.96
N LYS A 732 -57.13 33.11 6.69
CA LYS A 732 -58.04 33.00 5.55
C LYS A 732 -57.83 31.65 4.88
N VAL A 733 -58.82 30.78 4.96
CA VAL A 733 -58.80 29.46 4.30
C VAL A 733 -59.57 29.55 2.99
N SER A 734 -58.96 29.12 1.90
CA SER A 734 -59.59 28.97 0.58
C SER A 734 -59.44 27.51 0.16
N VAL A 735 -60.53 26.76 0.25
CA VAL A 735 -60.65 25.38 -0.25
C VAL A 735 -61.65 25.34 -1.41
N PRO A 736 -61.56 24.38 -2.34
CA PRO A 736 -62.49 24.26 -3.46
C PRO A 736 -63.92 23.91 -2.98
N GLU A 737 -64.92 24.18 -3.81
CA GLU A 737 -66.33 23.88 -3.46
C GLU A 737 -66.65 22.38 -3.51
N ASN A 738 -65.83 21.59 -4.22
CA ASN A 738 -65.95 20.15 -4.31
C ASN A 738 -65.08 19.48 -3.23
N VAL A 739 -65.60 18.41 -2.62
CA VAL A 739 -64.87 17.60 -1.63
C VAL A 739 -63.71 16.87 -2.31
N ILE A 740 -62.49 17.07 -1.82
CA ILE A 740 -61.28 16.43 -2.34
C ILE A 740 -60.86 15.30 -1.41
N MET A 741 -60.78 14.08 -1.94
CA MET A 741 -60.23 12.92 -1.22
C MET A 741 -58.86 12.51 -1.80
N VAL A 742 -57.88 12.31 -0.93
CA VAL A 742 -56.49 11.97 -1.31
C VAL A 742 -55.98 10.83 -0.44
N PRO A 743 -55.26 9.84 -1.01
CA PRO A 743 -54.60 8.81 -0.22
C PRO A 743 -53.40 9.40 0.54
N MET A 744 -53.59 9.70 1.82
CA MET A 744 -52.56 10.28 2.70
C MET A 744 -52.69 9.81 4.14
N ASP A 745 -51.65 10.00 4.95
CA ASP A 745 -51.75 9.93 6.41
C ASP A 745 -52.15 11.31 6.92
N GLY A 746 -53.44 11.48 7.24
CA GLY A 746 -54.00 12.76 7.66
C GLY A 746 -53.26 13.39 8.84
N SER A 747 -52.79 12.59 9.79
CA SER A 747 -52.07 13.07 10.99
C SER A 747 -50.69 13.66 10.65
N LEU A 748 -49.97 13.07 9.69
CA LEU A 748 -48.67 13.56 9.25
C LEU A 748 -48.81 14.81 8.39
N ILE A 749 -49.83 14.89 7.53
CA ILE A 749 -50.10 16.09 6.74
C ILE A 749 -50.59 17.24 7.63
N GLU A 750 -51.39 16.95 8.65
CA GLU A 750 -51.74 17.91 9.70
C GLU A 750 -50.48 18.48 10.37
N GLN A 751 -49.51 17.62 10.69
CA GLN A 751 -48.22 18.03 11.26
C GLN A 751 -47.41 18.94 10.31
N VAL A 752 -47.42 18.67 9.00
CA VAL A 752 -46.81 19.57 8.00
C VAL A 752 -47.45 20.95 8.04
N LEU A 753 -48.78 21.02 8.05
CA LEU A 753 -49.53 22.28 8.09
C LEU A 753 -49.27 23.06 9.39
N ILE A 754 -49.29 22.38 10.55
CA ILE A 754 -48.97 23.00 11.85
C ILE A 754 -47.56 23.59 11.85
N ASN A 755 -46.57 22.86 11.33
CA ASN A 755 -45.19 23.34 11.25
C ASN A 755 -45.06 24.58 10.34
N LEU A 756 -45.78 24.61 9.22
CA LEU A 756 -45.81 25.77 8.34
C LEU A 756 -46.54 26.97 8.99
N PHE A 757 -47.63 26.74 9.73
CA PHE A 757 -48.30 27.80 10.50
C PHE A 757 -47.44 28.34 11.64
N ASP A 758 -46.74 27.48 12.37
CA ASP A 758 -45.79 27.89 13.41
C ASP A 758 -44.64 28.73 12.84
N ASN A 759 -44.18 28.43 11.62
CA ASN A 759 -43.21 29.28 10.93
C ASN A 759 -43.82 30.61 10.50
N ALA A 760 -45.01 30.62 9.90
CA ALA A 760 -45.71 31.85 9.54
C ALA A 760 -45.93 32.75 10.77
N LEU A 761 -46.31 32.18 11.92
CA LEU A 761 -46.47 32.88 13.19
C LEU A 761 -45.19 33.56 13.69
N LYS A 762 -44.04 32.90 13.53
CA LYS A 762 -42.74 33.42 14.01
C LYS A 762 -42.24 34.60 13.19
N PHE A 763 -42.50 34.60 11.88
CA PHE A 763 -41.88 35.54 10.94
C PHE A 763 -42.84 36.60 10.40
N THR A 764 -44.08 36.65 10.88
CA THR A 764 -45.10 37.63 10.46
C THR A 764 -45.47 38.60 11.59
N PRO A 765 -45.60 39.91 11.32
CA PRO A 765 -46.07 40.88 12.31
C PRO A 765 -47.47 40.56 12.86
N LYS A 766 -47.73 40.97 14.10
CA LYS A 766 -49.06 40.86 14.74
C LYS A 766 -50.14 41.53 13.88
N GLU A 767 -51.35 40.97 13.86
CA GLU A 767 -52.54 41.41 13.09
C GLU A 767 -52.48 41.18 11.57
N SER A 768 -51.45 40.50 11.08
CA SER A 768 -51.34 40.09 9.69
C SER A 768 -52.29 38.94 9.30
N ILE A 769 -52.45 38.76 7.99
CA ILE A 769 -53.26 37.70 7.39
C ILE A 769 -52.36 36.55 6.95
N ILE A 770 -52.64 35.34 7.43
CA ILE A 770 -52.06 34.08 6.94
C ILE A 770 -53.12 33.41 6.06
N GLU A 771 -52.80 33.16 4.79
CA GLU A 771 -53.72 32.59 3.82
C GLU A 771 -53.33 31.14 3.49
N VAL A 772 -54.30 30.23 3.59
CA VAL A 772 -54.16 28.83 3.21
C VAL A 772 -54.98 28.60 1.96
N LYS A 773 -54.34 28.20 0.87
CA LYS A 773 -55.02 27.83 -0.38
C LYS A 773 -54.79 26.36 -0.66
N VAL A 774 -55.88 25.65 -0.89
CA VAL A 774 -55.83 24.30 -1.40
C VAL A 774 -56.58 24.26 -2.72
N TYR A 775 -55.99 23.59 -3.70
CA TYR A 775 -56.62 23.40 -5.01
C TYR A 775 -56.11 22.13 -5.66
N GLU A 776 -56.91 21.63 -6.57
CA GLU A 776 -56.70 20.38 -7.28
C GLU A 776 -56.14 20.65 -8.69
N ASN A 777 -55.05 19.98 -9.06
CA ASN A 777 -54.55 19.90 -10.44
C ASN A 777 -54.87 18.51 -11.02
N GLU A 778 -54.55 18.23 -12.30
CA GLU A 778 -54.85 16.93 -12.92
C GLU A 778 -54.27 15.74 -12.11
N GLU A 779 -53.00 15.80 -11.71
CA GLU A 779 -52.30 14.67 -11.06
C GLU A 779 -52.17 14.79 -9.52
N ASN A 780 -52.27 16.00 -8.95
CA ASN A 780 -51.90 16.26 -7.55
C ASN A 780 -52.88 17.22 -6.86
N VAL A 781 -52.94 17.14 -5.53
CA VAL A 781 -53.56 18.16 -4.67
C VAL A 781 -52.49 19.08 -4.09
N VAL A 782 -52.65 20.38 -4.29
CA VAL A 782 -51.64 21.39 -3.96
C VAL A 782 -52.08 22.22 -2.76
N PHE A 783 -51.21 22.29 -1.76
CA PHE A 783 -51.36 23.10 -0.57
C PHE A 783 -50.41 24.30 -0.63
N LYS A 784 -50.91 25.50 -0.33
CA LYS A 784 -50.13 26.72 -0.22
C LYS A 784 -50.42 27.41 1.11
N VAL A 785 -49.36 27.68 1.88
CA VAL A 785 -49.39 28.53 3.06
C VAL A 785 -48.68 29.82 2.72
N ILE A 786 -49.40 30.94 2.79
CA ILE A 786 -48.96 32.27 2.36
C ILE A 786 -48.97 33.18 3.57
N ASP A 787 -47.82 33.76 3.89
CA ASP A 787 -47.68 34.79 4.91
C ASP A 787 -47.35 36.16 4.29
N ASN A 788 -47.51 37.22 5.09
CA ASN A 788 -47.12 38.59 4.74
C ASN A 788 -45.95 39.06 5.62
N GLY A 789 -45.03 38.14 5.94
CA GLY A 789 -43.91 38.39 6.84
C GLY A 789 -42.74 39.11 6.19
N ILE A 790 -41.58 39.04 6.84
CA ILE A 790 -40.34 39.68 6.36
C ILE A 790 -39.76 39.06 5.08
N GLY A 791 -40.30 37.92 4.63
CA GLY A 791 -39.76 37.14 3.51
C GLY A 791 -38.50 36.34 3.91
N ILE A 792 -37.97 35.58 2.96
CA ILE A 792 -36.80 34.72 3.11
C ILE A 792 -35.64 35.31 2.29
N ASN A 793 -34.43 35.41 2.85
CA ASN A 793 -33.27 35.86 2.08
C ASN A 793 -32.97 34.89 0.91
N GLU A 794 -32.70 35.40 -0.29
CA GLU A 794 -32.43 34.60 -1.50
C GLU A 794 -31.21 33.67 -1.32
N GLU A 795 -30.21 34.08 -0.54
CA GLU A 795 -29.01 33.26 -0.27
C GLU A 795 -29.31 31.99 0.53
N ILE A 796 -30.35 32.01 1.37
CA ILE A 796 -30.71 30.88 2.24
C ILE A 796 -31.82 30.02 1.66
N LEU A 797 -32.62 30.55 0.71
CA LEU A 797 -33.78 29.90 0.12
C LEU A 797 -33.51 28.46 -0.39
N PRO A 798 -32.36 28.14 -1.02
CA PRO A 798 -32.07 26.78 -1.46
C PRO A 798 -31.91 25.78 -0.32
N ASN A 799 -31.48 26.24 0.85
CA ASN A 799 -31.02 25.39 1.96
C ASN A 799 -32.01 25.37 3.14
N ILE A 800 -33.15 26.08 3.08
CA ILE A 800 -34.10 26.18 4.20
C ILE A 800 -34.75 24.84 4.59
N PHE A 801 -34.75 23.87 3.68
CA PHE A 801 -35.25 22.51 3.93
C PHE A 801 -34.13 21.54 4.32
N ASP A 802 -32.88 22.00 4.35
CA ASP A 802 -31.76 21.21 4.83
C ASP A 802 -31.87 21.04 6.35
N ARG A 803 -31.43 19.88 6.80
CA ARG A 803 -31.49 19.51 8.22
C ARG A 803 -30.61 20.46 9.02
N PHE A 804 -31.11 20.94 10.16
CA PHE A 804 -30.38 21.80 11.10
C PHE A 804 -29.99 23.16 10.53
N PHE A 805 -30.59 23.58 9.42
CA PHE A 805 -30.38 24.91 8.87
C PHE A 805 -31.08 25.95 9.76
N THR A 806 -30.29 26.79 10.43
CA THR A 806 -30.76 27.93 11.21
C THR A 806 -30.03 29.18 10.76
N ASN A 807 -30.75 30.28 10.53
CA ASN A 807 -30.14 31.54 10.10
C ASN A 807 -29.22 32.06 11.22
N GLY A 808 -27.90 31.94 11.05
CA GLY A 808 -26.89 32.29 12.06
C GLY A 808 -26.74 33.79 12.35
N ASN A 809 -27.67 34.64 11.88
CA ASN A 809 -27.61 36.08 12.04
C ASN A 809 -28.61 36.61 13.07
N LYS A 810 -28.09 37.46 13.96
CA LYS A 810 -28.75 38.23 15.02
C LYS A 810 -30.18 38.66 14.69
N ILE A 811 -31.16 37.96 15.27
CA ILE A 811 -32.46 38.54 15.62
C ILE A 811 -32.73 38.18 17.08
N SER A 812 -32.91 39.23 17.88
CA SER A 812 -33.10 39.28 19.34
C SER A 812 -33.88 38.11 19.97
N ASP A 813 -33.23 37.45 20.93
CA ASP A 813 -33.71 36.71 22.13
C ASP A 813 -35.00 35.87 22.11
N SER A 814 -35.67 35.68 20.96
CA SER A 814 -37.02 35.09 20.91
C SER A 814 -37.26 34.06 19.80
N SER A 815 -36.23 33.68 19.02
CA SER A 815 -36.38 32.69 17.93
C SER A 815 -35.44 31.48 18.05
N ARG A 816 -35.53 30.76 19.18
CA ARG A 816 -34.85 29.46 19.38
C ARG A 816 -35.57 28.33 18.63
N GLY A 817 -35.16 28.04 17.39
CA GLY A 817 -35.62 26.87 16.63
C GLY A 817 -34.46 25.98 16.19
N VAL A 818 -34.61 24.66 16.29
CA VAL A 818 -33.55 23.66 15.99
C VAL A 818 -33.33 23.43 14.47
N GLY A 819 -34.01 24.19 13.61
CA GLY A 819 -33.89 24.04 12.15
C GLY A 819 -34.41 22.70 11.61
N LEU A 820 -35.23 21.98 12.40
CA LEU A 820 -35.75 20.65 12.05
C LEU A 820 -37.15 20.68 11.42
N GLY A 821 -37.96 21.70 11.70
CA GLY A 821 -39.38 21.72 11.30
C GLY A 821 -39.58 21.60 9.78
N LEU A 822 -38.87 22.41 8.99
CA LEU A 822 -38.98 22.37 7.52
C LEU A 822 -38.38 21.10 6.91
N ALA A 823 -37.31 20.56 7.47
CA ALA A 823 -36.72 19.29 7.04
C ALA A 823 -37.66 18.09 7.30
N ILE A 824 -38.40 18.12 8.42
CA ILE A 824 -39.46 17.14 8.72
C ILE A 824 -40.62 17.29 7.72
N CYS A 825 -41.04 18.51 7.41
CA CYS A 825 -42.07 18.73 6.39
C CYS A 825 -41.69 18.13 5.04
N LYS A 826 -40.44 18.35 4.61
CA LYS A 826 -39.90 17.76 3.38
C LYS A 826 -39.91 16.23 3.43
N SER A 827 -39.43 15.63 4.52
CA SER A 827 -39.39 14.18 4.69
C SER A 827 -40.79 13.54 4.67
N ILE A 828 -41.78 14.18 5.31
CA ILE A 828 -43.17 13.72 5.30
C ILE A 828 -43.75 13.78 3.89
N VAL A 829 -43.58 14.91 3.20
CA VAL A 829 -44.13 15.13 1.86
C VAL A 829 -43.50 14.17 0.83
N GLU A 830 -42.17 13.99 0.87
CA GLU A 830 -41.46 13.05 0.00
C GLU A 830 -41.88 11.59 0.29
N ALA A 831 -42.13 11.22 1.55
CA ALA A 831 -42.63 9.89 1.91
C ALA A 831 -44.07 9.63 1.39
N HIS A 832 -44.83 10.68 1.10
CA HIS A 832 -46.14 10.59 0.43
C HIS A 832 -46.03 10.61 -1.10
N GLY A 833 -44.83 10.74 -1.67
CA GLY A 833 -44.58 10.84 -3.11
C GLY A 833 -44.71 12.26 -3.68
N GLY A 834 -44.83 13.27 -2.81
CA GLY A 834 -45.00 14.67 -3.18
C GLY A 834 -43.71 15.50 -3.16
N THR A 835 -43.83 16.79 -3.48
CA THR A 835 -42.72 17.76 -3.39
C THR A 835 -43.09 18.99 -2.57
N ILE A 836 -42.11 19.58 -1.87
CA ILE A 836 -42.26 20.84 -1.12
C ILE A 836 -41.27 21.90 -1.60
N SER A 837 -41.69 23.16 -1.63
CA SER A 837 -40.88 24.31 -2.08
C SER A 837 -41.29 25.60 -1.36
N ALA A 838 -40.40 26.58 -1.35
CA ALA A 838 -40.72 27.93 -0.86
C ALA A 838 -40.31 29.00 -1.86
N LYS A 839 -41.04 30.11 -1.90
CA LYS A 839 -40.74 31.30 -2.70
C LYS A 839 -41.12 32.57 -1.93
N ASN A 840 -40.47 33.68 -2.24
CA ASN A 840 -40.91 34.99 -1.73
C ASN A 840 -42.14 35.49 -2.49
N LYS A 841 -43.03 36.19 -1.80
CA LYS A 841 -44.21 36.83 -2.38
C LYS A 841 -43.88 38.23 -2.88
N GLU A 842 -44.34 38.56 -4.09
CA GLU A 842 -44.29 39.93 -4.61
C GLU A 842 -45.11 40.86 -3.71
N GLY A 843 -44.44 41.80 -3.01
CA GLY A 843 -45.05 42.69 -2.01
C GLY A 843 -44.73 42.35 -0.54
N GLY A 844 -43.89 41.35 -0.27
CA GLY A 844 -43.43 40.96 1.08
C GLY A 844 -44.13 39.71 1.61
N GLY A 845 -43.36 38.85 2.31
CA GLY A 845 -43.80 37.56 2.84
C GLY A 845 -43.29 36.34 2.06
N ALA A 846 -43.64 35.14 2.52
CA ALA A 846 -43.26 33.89 1.88
C ALA A 846 -44.47 33.02 1.48
N ILE A 847 -44.23 32.16 0.51
CA ILE A 847 -45.17 31.16 -0.01
C ILE A 847 -44.51 29.80 0.14
N PHE A 848 -45.02 28.98 1.04
CA PHE A 848 -44.67 27.57 1.14
C PHE A 848 -45.70 26.75 0.36
N ARG A 849 -45.23 25.94 -0.60
CA ARG A 849 -46.07 25.11 -1.46
C ARG A 849 -45.64 23.66 -1.32
N PHE A 850 -46.58 22.74 -1.06
CA PHE A 850 -46.36 21.31 -1.23
C PHE A 850 -47.50 20.66 -2.01
N ASP A 851 -47.23 19.51 -2.62
CA ASP A 851 -48.20 18.70 -3.34
C ASP A 851 -48.24 17.26 -2.83
N ILE A 852 -49.41 16.63 -2.96
CA ILE A 852 -49.63 15.20 -2.67
C ILE A 852 -50.25 14.55 -3.92
N PRO A 853 -49.72 13.42 -4.40
CA PRO A 853 -50.27 12.72 -5.57
C PRO A 853 -51.66 12.13 -5.32
N LYS A 854 -52.52 12.24 -6.33
CA LYS A 854 -53.76 11.45 -6.41
C LYS A 854 -53.40 10.11 -7.03
N GLU A 855 -52.95 9.14 -6.24
CA GLU A 855 -52.81 7.79 -6.78
C GLU A 855 -54.21 7.26 -7.14
N ASP A 856 -54.41 6.87 -8.40
CA ASP A 856 -55.53 5.99 -8.79
C ASP A 856 -55.35 4.67 -8.05
N ILE A 857 -56.36 4.26 -7.29
CA ILE A 857 -56.39 2.95 -6.63
C ILE A 857 -56.36 1.89 -7.73
N ILE A 858 -55.17 1.36 -8.04
CA ILE A 858 -55.06 0.06 -8.69
C ILE A 858 -55.31 -0.96 -7.59
N ASP A 859 -56.52 -1.50 -7.55
CA ASP A 859 -56.86 -2.70 -6.79
C ASP A 859 -55.81 -3.79 -7.07
N GLY A 860 -55.08 -4.21 -6.04
CA GLY A 860 -54.27 -5.43 -6.08
C GLY A 860 -52.95 -5.35 -5.33
N GLN A 861 -53.00 -5.49 -4.00
CA GLN A 861 -52.07 -6.35 -3.24
C GLN A 861 -52.63 -6.72 -1.87
#